data_AF-A0A7Y1YT75-F1
#
_entry.id   AF-A0A7Y1YT75-F1
#
_cell.length_a   1.000
_cell.length_b   1.000
_cell.length_c   1.000
_cell.angle_alpha   90.00
_cell.angle_beta   90.00
_cell.angle_gamma   90.00
#
_symmetry.space_group_name_H-M   'P 1'
#
loop_
_entity.id
_entity.type
_entity.pdbx_description
1 polymer ?
#
loop_
_entity_poly.entity_id
_entity_poly.type
_entity_poly.pdbx_seq_one_letter_code
_entity_poly.pdbx_strand_id
1 'polypeptide(L)'
;MAEQRRKQPPLAPAEFTPLDEVRGRREWPVSPGMLVLGVIVILAGVVLVYLFSARAVIFQPEPADAEIEVSGLSFNIGNNHLLLRGSHRVEASAPGYRPLETEIVVGDESPQEVELRLEALPGSLQLESTLDEIEVYIDGEVAGLAPGLIENVSRGSHIVEYRKHRYFPLREEIDVEGLGRTQVVQVELEPAWGEMQFTSRPEGADLFVDDELVGQTPLSTEVLETGSLVRLAKRGYKDWERELTVKAGTSEAHPLIEMTVADGILQVSSQPRGASVTVDREFRGIAPLNVALSPLGEHRVELYLEGYQKAVRTVSIEPEQRSSLAVSLTPIIGRIQLSVEPQDAEVLVNGTVRGRGSQVLELTAREHRVVVRKDGYAAQSFKVTPRPDQAQSLEVKLLTETQDYWASRPPRITSPVGTQLLLFRPSESFKLGAPRREPGRRANEAERAVRLERPFYVGTHEITNAQFRMWKGEHSSRAMRGQTLDMDNQPVVNVSWQDAALFCNWLSQREGLPPFYVVQNGVVTGFDIDAHGYRLPTEAEWAYVARITPAGDTLMFPWGTELYLPQQVVANFADQSAVQILTFTLSNYNDGYPVSAPVGSFGANARGLYDLGGNAAEWVSDYYDIRPSRDEELDPVGPETGSRHVIRGSSWAMGSRSELRLSYRDGGDEGRMDTGFRIARYVDAQGVDQ
;
A
#
# COMPACT_ATOMS: atom_id res chain seq x y z
N MET A 1 47.38 69.49 97.19
CA MET A 1 47.09 70.83 96.67
C MET A 1 47.55 70.83 95.21
N ALA A 2 46.77 71.30 94.24
CA ALA A 2 46.02 72.54 94.15
C ALA A 2 46.94 73.77 93.93
N GLU A 3 46.56 74.54 92.90
CA GLU A 3 46.55 76.01 92.90
C GLU A 3 47.81 76.85 92.55
N GLN A 4 47.58 77.77 91.60
CA GLN A 4 48.25 79.05 91.30
C GLN A 4 49.80 79.19 91.17
N ARG A 5 50.24 79.33 89.91
CA ARG A 5 50.95 80.49 89.31
C ARG A 5 51.99 81.29 90.16
N ARG A 6 53.24 81.45 89.65
CA ARG A 6 53.78 82.71 89.02
C ARG A 6 55.21 82.59 88.42
N LYS A 7 55.87 83.72 88.07
CA LYS A 7 56.89 83.94 86.99
C LYS A 7 58.27 84.52 87.42
N GLN A 8 59.37 84.16 86.72
CA GLN A 8 60.52 84.98 86.18
C GLN A 8 61.49 85.79 87.13
N PRO A 9 62.67 86.39 86.73
CA PRO A 9 63.53 86.32 85.50
C PRO A 9 65.10 86.02 85.58
N PRO A 10 66.16 86.94 85.60
CA PRO A 10 67.43 86.78 84.79
C PRO A 10 68.86 87.21 85.35
N LEU A 11 69.94 87.16 84.49
CA LEU A 11 71.30 87.86 84.46
C LEU A 11 72.64 87.04 84.67
N ALA A 12 73.84 87.54 84.24
CA ALA A 12 75.19 86.87 84.01
C ALA A 12 76.44 87.83 84.26
N PRO A 13 77.77 87.68 83.85
CA PRO A 13 78.59 86.71 83.01
C PRO A 13 80.14 86.44 83.36
N ALA A 14 80.95 85.86 82.43
CA ALA A 14 82.46 85.93 82.20
C ALA A 14 83.51 85.12 83.09
N GLU A 15 84.84 84.84 82.83
CA GLU A 15 85.80 84.86 81.65
C GLU A 15 87.21 84.13 81.87
N PHE A 16 88.12 84.12 80.84
CA PHE A 16 89.62 83.87 80.76
C PHE A 16 90.31 82.43 80.79
N THR A 17 91.62 82.29 80.40
CA THR A 17 92.46 81.05 80.04
C THR A 17 93.86 80.99 80.78
N PRO A 18 94.99 80.17 80.52
CA PRO A 18 95.51 79.23 79.44
C PRO A 18 96.27 77.91 79.98
N LEU A 19 97.29 77.13 79.46
CA LEU A 19 98.01 76.68 78.19
C LEU A 19 98.99 75.42 78.42
N ASP A 20 99.45 74.70 77.36
CA ASP A 20 100.63 73.78 77.03
C ASP A 20 101.49 72.90 78.01
N GLU A 21 102.32 71.88 77.62
CA GLU A 21 102.35 70.73 76.63
C GLU A 21 103.58 69.76 76.92
N VAL A 22 103.64 68.50 76.40
CA VAL A 22 104.82 67.65 75.98
C VAL A 22 104.50 66.11 75.93
N ARG A 23 105.24 65.32 75.12
CA ARG A 23 105.02 63.89 74.72
C ARG A 23 106.12 62.93 75.23
N GLY A 24 106.02 61.59 75.23
CA GLY A 24 104.93 60.65 74.92
C GLY A 24 105.42 59.30 74.33
N ARG A 25 104.64 58.21 74.49
CA ARG A 25 104.71 56.94 73.71
C ARG A 25 103.28 56.37 73.63
N ARG A 26 102.87 55.83 72.47
CA ARG A 26 101.47 55.98 72.00
C ARG A 26 100.79 54.69 71.56
N GLU A 27 99.98 54.12 72.45
CA GLU A 27 98.90 53.19 72.12
C GLU A 27 97.58 53.97 72.05
N TRP A 28 96.64 53.59 71.19
CA TRP A 28 95.40 54.37 70.95
C TRP A 28 94.23 53.83 71.80
N PRO A 29 93.71 54.58 72.78
CA PRO A 29 92.45 54.26 73.42
C PRO A 29 91.29 54.57 72.46
N VAL A 30 90.60 53.54 71.98
CA VAL A 30 89.39 53.71 71.15
C VAL A 30 88.28 54.29 72.04
N SER A 31 87.86 55.53 71.78
CA SER A 31 86.77 56.13 72.56
C SER A 31 85.40 55.61 72.09
N PRO A 32 84.38 55.59 72.97
CA PRO A 32 83.01 55.21 72.56
C PRO A 32 82.47 56.05 71.40
N GLY A 33 82.85 57.33 71.32
CA GLY A 33 82.49 58.21 70.21
C GLY A 33 83.08 57.77 68.87
N MET A 34 84.27 57.14 68.86
CA MET A 34 84.86 56.56 67.65
C MET A 34 84.14 55.29 67.20
N LEU A 35 83.65 54.47 68.14
CA LEU A 35 82.78 53.32 67.82
C LEU A 35 81.43 53.78 67.28
N VAL A 36 80.78 54.78 67.89
CA VAL A 36 79.52 55.36 67.39
C VAL A 36 79.71 55.99 66.01
N LEU A 37 80.79 56.75 65.79
CA LEU A 37 81.09 57.31 64.47
C LEU A 37 81.38 56.22 63.43
N GLY A 38 82.10 55.15 63.81
CA GLY A 38 82.32 53.98 62.96
C GLY A 38 81.03 53.27 62.58
N VAL A 39 80.13 53.05 63.54
CA VAL A 39 78.79 52.49 63.28
C VAL A 39 77.97 53.41 62.37
N ILE A 40 77.99 54.73 62.59
CA ILE A 40 77.28 55.71 61.73
C ILE A 40 77.85 55.71 60.30
N VAL A 41 79.17 55.64 60.13
CA VAL A 41 79.81 55.56 58.79
C VAL A 41 79.51 54.23 58.11
N ILE A 42 79.45 53.12 58.84
CA ILE A 42 79.02 51.81 58.32
C ILE A 42 77.52 51.86 57.94
N LEU A 43 76.65 52.44 58.78
CA LEU A 43 75.23 52.58 58.48
C LEU A 43 74.99 53.46 57.25
N ALA A 44 75.68 54.60 57.17
CA ALA A 44 75.65 55.49 56.01
C ALA A 44 76.17 54.79 54.76
N GLY A 45 77.23 53.98 54.88
CA GLY A 45 77.74 53.15 53.78
C GLY A 45 76.74 52.08 53.32
N VAL A 46 76.08 51.39 54.25
CA VAL A 46 75.02 50.40 53.94
C VAL A 46 73.81 51.06 53.29
N VAL A 47 73.37 52.22 53.78
CA VAL A 47 72.29 53.01 53.16
C VAL A 47 72.71 53.51 51.76
N LEU A 48 73.95 53.97 51.59
CA LEU A 48 74.45 54.40 50.28
C LEU A 48 74.48 53.23 49.28
N VAL A 49 74.97 52.05 49.72
CA VAL A 49 74.99 50.82 48.91
C VAL A 49 73.56 50.36 48.57
N TYR A 50 72.62 50.43 49.52
CA TYR A 50 71.21 50.15 49.26
C TYR A 50 70.65 51.09 48.18
N LEU A 51 70.82 52.40 48.36
CA LEU A 51 70.32 53.42 47.41
C LEU A 51 70.96 53.30 46.01
N PHE A 52 72.20 52.79 45.91
CA PHE A 52 72.86 52.51 44.63
C PHE A 52 72.44 51.18 43.98
N SER A 53 71.92 50.23 44.78
CA SER A 53 71.56 48.88 44.33
C SER A 53 70.06 48.73 44.04
N ALA A 54 69.23 49.51 44.73
CA ALA A 54 67.78 49.54 44.56
C ALA A 54 67.36 50.01 43.17
N ARG A 55 66.08 49.77 42.87
CA ARG A 55 65.36 50.20 41.68
C ARG A 55 64.09 50.91 42.14
N ALA A 56 63.67 51.94 41.42
CA ALA A 56 62.39 52.57 41.68
C ALA A 56 61.26 51.72 41.10
N VAL A 57 60.21 51.51 41.87
CA VAL A 57 58.94 50.93 41.43
C VAL A 57 57.84 51.95 41.69
N ILE A 58 56.96 52.15 40.70
CA ILE A 58 55.79 53.03 40.81
C ILE A 58 54.56 52.14 40.70
N PHE A 59 53.76 52.09 41.77
CA PHE A 59 52.47 51.41 41.74
C PHE A 59 51.38 52.35 41.23
N GLN A 60 50.47 51.82 40.43
CA GLN A 60 49.29 52.49 39.90
C GLN A 60 48.05 51.71 40.35
N PRO A 61 47.52 51.99 41.55
CA PRO A 61 46.33 51.30 42.04
C PRO A 61 45.05 51.81 41.36
N GLU A 62 44.11 50.90 41.15
CA GLU A 62 42.73 51.18 40.76
C GLU A 62 41.81 50.51 41.81
N PRO A 63 41.19 51.27 42.72
CA PRO A 63 41.09 52.73 42.76
C PRO A 63 42.37 53.43 43.24
N ALA A 64 42.54 54.70 42.87
CA ALA A 64 43.77 55.48 43.06
C ALA A 64 44.08 55.85 44.53
N ASP A 65 43.17 55.56 45.46
CA ASP A 65 43.29 55.78 46.90
C ASP A 65 43.58 54.49 47.71
N ALA A 66 43.84 53.36 47.05
CA ALA A 66 44.22 52.13 47.73
C ALA A 66 45.55 52.26 48.49
N GLU A 67 45.59 51.76 49.72
CA GLU A 67 46.80 51.67 50.53
C GLU A 67 47.64 50.46 50.06
N ILE A 68 48.96 50.64 49.94
CA ILE A 68 49.87 49.64 49.37
C ILE A 68 50.99 49.31 50.36
N GLU A 69 51.01 48.06 50.82
CA GLU A 69 52.12 47.49 51.60
C GLU A 69 53.02 46.61 50.72
N VAL A 70 54.34 46.63 50.97
CA VAL A 70 55.33 45.83 50.24
C VAL A 70 56.18 45.06 51.24
N SER A 71 56.29 43.75 51.06
CA SER A 71 57.01 42.87 51.99
C SER A 71 58.53 43.10 51.95
N GLY A 72 59.12 43.51 53.07
CA GLY A 72 60.58 43.56 53.24
C GLY A 72 61.11 44.96 53.57
N LEU A 73 62.35 45.24 53.16
CA LEU A 73 62.97 46.55 53.37
C LEU A 73 62.77 47.43 52.12
N SER A 74 61.81 48.34 52.19
CA SER A 74 61.45 49.32 51.15
C SER A 74 61.65 50.76 51.67
N PHE A 75 61.91 51.71 50.75
CA PHE A 75 61.97 53.14 51.08
C PHE A 75 61.18 53.96 50.05
N ASN A 76 60.16 54.69 50.51
CA ASN A 76 59.27 55.42 49.63
C ASN A 76 59.73 56.89 49.50
N ILE A 77 59.96 57.36 48.27
CA ILE A 77 60.38 58.74 47.96
C ILE A 77 59.40 59.33 46.95
N GLY A 78 58.38 60.01 47.47
CA GLY A 78 57.18 60.32 46.69
C GLY A 78 56.52 59.02 46.24
N ASN A 79 56.10 58.95 44.98
CA ASN A 79 55.45 57.77 44.39
C ASN A 79 56.44 56.62 44.05
N ASN A 80 57.74 56.79 44.31
CA ASN A 80 58.76 55.77 44.02
C ASN A 80 59.02 54.92 45.26
N HIS A 81 58.70 53.63 45.19
CA HIS A 81 59.12 52.62 46.16
C HIS A 81 60.51 52.11 45.73
N LEU A 82 61.55 52.42 46.50
CA LEU A 82 62.87 51.86 46.28
C LEU A 82 62.91 50.43 46.83
N LEU A 83 63.13 49.46 45.93
CA LEU A 83 63.19 48.03 46.22
C LEU A 83 64.48 47.43 45.66
N LEU A 84 65.02 46.41 46.32
CA LEU A 84 66.13 45.61 45.77
C LEU A 84 65.62 44.67 44.66
N ARG A 85 66.50 44.27 43.75
CA ARG A 85 66.16 43.31 42.69
C ARG A 85 65.75 41.96 43.27
N GLY A 86 64.70 41.35 42.74
CA GLY A 86 64.13 40.09 43.24
C GLY A 86 62.60 40.13 43.36
N SER A 87 62.03 39.09 43.97
CA SER A 87 60.59 38.99 44.26
C SER A 87 60.19 39.76 45.52
N HIS A 88 59.07 40.46 45.46
CA HIS A 88 58.42 41.11 46.61
C HIS A 88 56.92 40.86 46.56
N ARG A 89 56.31 40.49 47.68
CA ARG A 89 54.85 40.44 47.81
C ARG A 89 54.34 41.87 48.04
N VAL A 90 53.25 42.21 47.38
CA VAL A 90 52.57 43.50 47.46
C VAL A 90 51.12 43.24 47.81
N GLU A 91 50.61 43.95 48.81
CA GLU A 91 49.20 43.94 49.19
C GLU A 91 48.64 45.33 48.95
N ALA A 92 47.54 45.42 48.18
CA ALA A 92 46.80 46.66 47.96
C ALA A 92 45.38 46.51 48.49
N SER A 93 44.92 47.46 49.30
CA SER A 93 43.58 47.42 49.91
C SER A 93 42.86 48.77 49.80
N ALA A 94 41.54 48.75 49.58
CA ALA A 94 40.71 49.94 49.49
C ALA A 94 39.31 49.69 50.09
N PRO A 95 38.69 50.66 50.78
CA PRO A 95 37.35 50.49 51.36
C PRO A 95 36.28 50.15 50.30
N GLY A 96 35.54 49.07 50.52
CA GLY A 96 34.52 48.57 49.57
C GLY A 96 35.06 47.67 48.46
N TYR A 97 36.38 47.41 48.42
CA TYR A 97 37.02 46.49 47.49
C TYR A 97 37.58 45.27 48.22
N ARG A 98 37.81 44.18 47.48
CA ARG A 98 38.60 43.03 47.97
C ARG A 98 40.08 43.40 48.00
N PRO A 99 40.83 43.09 49.07
CA PRO A 99 42.28 43.22 49.09
C PRO A 99 42.92 42.39 47.97
N LEU A 100 43.88 42.98 47.27
CA LEU A 100 44.67 42.36 46.21
C LEU A 100 46.07 42.04 46.76
N GLU A 101 46.32 40.77 47.05
CA GLU A 101 47.68 40.27 47.25
C GLU A 101 48.28 39.82 45.90
N THR A 102 49.50 40.25 45.58
CA THR A 102 50.24 39.81 44.39
C THR A 102 51.74 39.72 44.66
N GLU A 103 52.51 39.17 43.73
CA GLU A 103 53.97 39.08 43.80
C GLU A 103 54.59 39.76 42.58
N ILE A 104 55.45 40.77 42.81
CA ILE A 104 56.17 41.49 41.75
C ILE A 104 57.61 41.04 41.69
N VAL A 105 58.19 41.01 40.48
CA VAL A 105 59.63 40.83 40.28
C VAL A 105 60.25 42.16 39.88
N VAL A 106 61.15 42.67 40.71
CA VAL A 106 61.87 43.93 40.49
C VAL A 106 63.11 43.66 39.64
N GLY A 107 63.11 44.18 38.41
CA GLY A 107 64.09 43.88 37.38
C GLY A 107 65.31 44.82 37.33
N ASP A 108 65.89 44.97 36.14
CA ASP A 108 66.97 45.94 35.88
C ASP A 108 66.44 47.35 35.57
N GLU A 109 65.19 47.45 35.14
CA GLU A 109 64.44 48.66 34.81
C GLU A 109 64.21 49.56 36.04
N SER A 110 64.11 50.88 35.82
CA SER A 110 63.93 51.88 36.89
C SER A 110 63.61 53.27 36.32
N PRO A 111 62.42 53.86 36.61
CA PRO A 111 61.31 53.24 37.34
C PRO A 111 60.69 52.06 36.56
N GLN A 112 60.24 51.05 37.29
CA GLN A 112 59.37 49.98 36.79
C GLN A 112 57.93 50.29 37.24
N GLU A 113 56.96 50.28 36.33
CA GLU A 113 55.55 50.57 36.65
C GLU A 113 54.75 49.28 36.86
N VAL A 114 53.81 49.29 37.82
CA VAL A 114 52.97 48.14 38.16
C VAL A 114 51.52 48.59 38.41
N GLU A 115 50.59 48.17 37.56
CA GLU A 115 49.14 48.33 37.80
C GLU A 115 48.64 47.36 38.87
N LEU A 116 47.77 47.82 39.78
CA LEU A 116 47.14 47.03 40.84
C LEU A 116 45.63 47.30 40.87
N ARG A 117 44.82 46.46 40.22
CA ARG A 117 43.37 46.66 40.08
C ARG A 117 42.59 45.78 41.06
N LEU A 118 41.84 46.41 41.96
CA LEU A 118 41.08 45.70 43.00
C LEU A 118 39.65 45.40 42.54
N GLU A 119 39.10 44.25 42.95
CA GLU A 119 37.70 43.91 42.68
C GLU A 119 36.77 44.66 43.64
N ALA A 120 35.78 45.40 43.12
CA ALA A 120 34.72 45.97 43.94
C ALA A 120 33.87 44.86 44.56
N LEU A 121 33.49 45.00 45.84
CA LEU A 121 32.53 44.10 46.45
C LEU A 121 31.14 44.24 45.78
N PRO A 122 30.33 43.18 45.72
CA PRO A 122 28.95 43.28 45.26
C PRO A 122 28.11 44.17 46.19
N GLY A 123 26.96 44.61 45.72
CA GLY A 123 25.96 45.34 46.51
C GLY A 123 24.86 44.43 47.02
N SER A 124 23.87 45.04 47.64
CA SER A 124 22.60 44.41 48.02
C SER A 124 21.42 45.34 47.74
N LEU A 125 20.26 44.78 47.39
CA LEU A 125 19.03 45.53 47.18
C LEU A 125 18.03 45.23 48.29
N GLN A 126 17.72 46.22 49.12
CA GLN A 126 16.63 46.19 50.08
C GLN A 126 15.35 46.62 49.35
N LEU A 127 14.49 45.65 49.06
CA LEU A 127 13.22 45.86 48.39
C LEU A 127 12.15 46.12 49.44
N GLU A 128 11.44 47.24 49.31
CA GLU A 128 10.32 47.64 50.17
C GLU A 128 9.04 47.70 49.32
N SER A 129 7.92 47.21 49.87
CA SER A 129 6.61 47.24 49.23
C SER A 129 5.50 47.19 50.27
N THR A 130 4.30 47.60 49.86
CA THR A 130 3.06 47.42 50.64
C THR A 130 2.37 46.08 50.34
N LEU A 131 2.78 45.38 49.29
CA LEU A 131 2.34 44.03 48.95
C LEU A 131 3.41 43.02 49.41
N ASP A 132 2.98 41.89 49.95
CA ASP A 132 3.85 40.74 50.21
C ASP A 132 4.13 39.92 48.94
N GLU A 133 4.93 38.86 49.04
CA GLU A 133 5.07 37.77 48.05
C GLU A 133 5.08 38.23 46.57
N ILE A 134 5.84 39.27 46.26
CA ILE A 134 6.15 39.65 44.88
C ILE A 134 7.36 38.83 44.43
N GLU A 135 7.24 38.06 43.35
CA GLU A 135 8.37 37.39 42.71
C GLU A 135 9.31 38.42 42.07
N VAL A 136 10.60 38.34 42.41
CA VAL A 136 11.64 39.24 41.91
C VAL A 136 12.60 38.48 41.01
N TYR A 137 12.78 38.98 39.79
CA TYR A 137 13.75 38.49 38.82
C TYR A 137 14.80 39.55 38.55
N ILE A 138 16.07 39.16 38.49
CA ILE A 138 17.19 40.03 38.06
C ILE A 138 17.80 39.42 36.81
N ASP A 139 17.87 40.20 35.73
CA ASP A 139 18.29 39.80 34.37
C ASP A 139 17.60 38.53 33.81
N GLY A 140 16.43 38.18 34.38
CA GLY A 140 15.63 37.02 34.03
C GLY A 140 15.80 35.80 34.94
N GLU A 141 16.76 35.80 35.88
CA GLU A 141 16.91 34.75 36.90
C GLU A 141 16.12 35.11 38.18
N VAL A 142 15.59 34.11 38.88
CA VAL A 142 14.82 34.31 40.13
C VAL A 142 15.78 34.76 41.24
N ALA A 143 15.63 36.01 41.68
CA ALA A 143 16.47 36.61 42.71
C ALA A 143 15.90 36.43 44.13
N GLY A 144 14.58 36.48 44.29
CA GLY A 144 13.93 36.33 45.59
C GLY A 144 12.48 36.82 45.62
N LEU A 145 12.05 37.29 46.79
CA LEU A 145 10.74 37.90 47.01
C LEU A 145 10.88 39.33 47.55
N ALA A 146 9.95 40.21 47.19
CA ALA A 146 9.79 41.53 47.82
C ALA A 146 8.51 41.56 48.72
N PRO A 147 8.52 42.30 49.85
CA PRO A 147 9.67 43.01 50.42
C PRO A 147 10.70 42.04 51.00
N GLY A 148 11.98 42.37 50.85
CA GLY A 148 13.08 41.45 51.16
C GLY A 148 14.45 42.04 50.82
N LEU A 149 15.51 41.36 51.26
CA LEU A 149 16.90 41.73 50.94
C LEU A 149 17.46 40.76 49.91
N ILE A 150 17.88 41.28 48.76
CA ILE A 150 18.65 40.53 47.76
C ILE A 150 20.13 40.85 47.98
N GLU A 151 20.91 39.85 48.39
CA GLU A 151 22.35 40.01 48.66
C GLU A 151 23.21 39.62 47.45
N ASN A 152 24.45 40.13 47.41
CA ASN A 152 25.50 39.78 46.45
C ASN A 152 25.19 40.13 44.97
N VAL A 153 24.35 41.15 44.73
CA VAL A 153 24.09 41.66 43.38
C VAL A 153 25.36 42.32 42.83
N SER A 154 25.75 42.01 41.60
CA SER A 154 26.94 42.60 40.97
C SER A 154 26.82 44.11 40.80
N ARG A 155 27.96 44.78 40.62
CA ARG A 155 28.03 46.23 40.38
C ARG A 155 27.73 46.55 38.91
N GLY A 156 26.83 47.49 38.66
CA GLY A 156 26.42 47.95 37.32
C GLY A 156 24.91 47.90 37.10
N SER A 157 24.48 48.21 35.88
CA SER A 157 23.06 48.19 35.50
C SER A 157 22.50 46.76 35.38
N HIS A 158 21.38 46.54 36.03
CA HIS A 158 20.62 45.29 36.07
C HIS A 158 19.14 45.55 35.73
N ILE A 159 18.51 44.65 34.97
CA ILE A 159 17.07 44.70 34.71
C ILE A 159 16.34 43.92 35.80
N VAL A 160 15.49 44.59 36.56
CA VAL A 160 14.68 43.98 37.62
C VAL A 160 13.23 43.88 37.17
N GLU A 161 12.66 42.69 37.24
CA GLU A 161 11.25 42.43 36.94
C GLU A 161 10.52 41.90 38.17
N TYR A 162 9.38 42.51 38.47
CA TYR A 162 8.52 42.21 39.61
C TYR A 162 7.21 41.62 39.13
N ARG A 163 6.80 40.47 39.69
CA ARG A 163 5.55 39.78 39.31
C ARG A 163 4.74 39.37 40.54
N LYS A 164 3.42 39.56 40.50
CA LYS A 164 2.48 38.99 41.46
C LYS A 164 1.16 38.70 40.73
N HIS A 165 0.54 37.56 41.00
CA HIS A 165 -0.76 37.22 40.42
C HIS A 165 -1.81 38.31 40.75
N ARG A 166 -2.65 38.66 39.76
CA ARG A 166 -3.58 39.83 39.76
C ARG A 166 -2.95 41.23 39.63
N TYR A 167 -1.66 41.36 39.37
CA TYR A 167 -0.99 42.66 39.18
C TYR A 167 -0.27 42.72 37.83
N PHE A 168 -0.10 43.94 37.29
CA PHE A 168 0.74 44.16 36.11
C PHE A 168 2.22 43.97 36.48
N PRO A 169 3.03 43.30 35.64
CA PRO A 169 4.44 43.12 35.91
C PRO A 169 5.21 44.43 35.71
N LEU A 170 5.85 44.92 36.78
CA LEU A 170 6.72 46.09 36.72
C LEU A 170 8.12 45.67 36.26
N ARG A 171 8.77 46.48 35.42
CA ARG A 171 10.13 46.27 34.94
C ARG A 171 10.93 47.57 35.01
N GLU A 172 12.07 47.52 35.67
CA GLU A 172 12.93 48.69 35.92
C GLU A 172 14.39 48.38 35.61
N GLU A 173 15.17 49.42 35.33
CA GLU A 173 16.63 49.34 35.17
C GLU A 173 17.29 49.99 36.40
N ILE A 174 18.12 49.22 37.12
CA ILE A 174 18.72 49.64 38.39
C ILE A 174 20.24 49.53 38.30
N ASP A 175 20.93 50.67 38.40
CA ASP A 175 22.40 50.71 38.53
C ASP A 175 22.81 50.44 39.98
N VAL A 176 23.51 49.33 40.19
CA VAL A 176 23.96 48.87 41.51
C VAL A 176 25.35 49.41 41.80
N GLU A 177 25.47 50.26 42.83
CA GLU A 177 26.71 50.94 43.21
C GLU A 177 27.85 49.96 43.57
N GLY A 178 27.47 48.78 44.10
CA GLY A 178 28.39 47.79 44.63
C GLY A 178 29.03 48.24 45.94
N LEU A 179 30.33 47.98 46.09
CA LEU A 179 31.18 48.40 47.21
C LEU A 179 30.71 47.91 48.60
N GLY A 180 29.93 46.82 48.65
CA GLY A 180 29.32 46.32 49.89
C GLY A 180 28.19 47.19 50.43
N ARG A 181 27.60 48.06 49.59
CA ARG A 181 26.47 48.94 49.97
C ARG A 181 25.12 48.26 49.75
N THR A 182 24.15 48.65 50.57
CA THR A 182 22.74 48.32 50.36
C THR A 182 22.00 49.53 49.79
N GLN A 183 21.38 49.39 48.62
CA GLN A 183 20.44 50.36 48.06
C GLN A 183 19.01 49.98 48.45
N VAL A 184 18.15 50.97 48.70
CA VAL A 184 16.72 50.74 48.98
C VAL A 184 15.91 51.04 47.72
N VAL A 185 15.01 50.14 47.36
CA VAL A 185 14.12 50.24 46.19
C VAL A 185 12.68 50.08 46.65
N GLN A 186 11.79 50.98 46.23
CA GLN A 186 10.35 50.90 46.50
C GLN A 186 9.66 50.22 45.32
N VAL A 187 8.83 49.21 45.59
CA VAL A 187 8.15 48.41 44.57
C VAL A 187 6.64 48.58 44.72
N GLU A 188 6.01 49.26 43.77
CA GLU A 188 4.55 49.47 43.71
C GLU A 188 3.99 48.83 42.43
N LEU A 189 3.01 47.92 42.56
CA LEU A 189 2.39 47.23 41.43
C LEU A 189 0.94 47.68 41.22
N GLU A 190 0.58 47.99 39.97
CA GLU A 190 -0.81 48.30 39.59
C GLU A 190 -1.65 47.01 39.49
N PRO A 191 -2.87 46.95 40.08
CA PRO A 191 -3.75 45.80 39.92
C PRO A 191 -4.22 45.62 38.48
N ALA A 192 -4.20 44.37 37.98
CA ALA A 192 -4.53 44.00 36.60
C ALA A 192 -5.89 43.28 36.48
N TRP A 193 -6.88 43.67 37.28
CA TRP A 193 -8.19 43.03 37.35
C TRP A 193 -9.33 44.05 37.43
N GLY A 194 -10.50 43.66 36.90
CA GLY A 194 -11.77 44.36 37.05
C GLY A 194 -12.87 43.41 37.53
N GLU A 195 -14.04 43.95 37.86
CA GLU A 195 -15.21 43.18 38.26
C GLU A 195 -16.08 42.86 37.03
N MET A 196 -16.51 41.60 36.88
CA MET A 196 -17.51 41.21 35.89
C MET A 196 -18.69 40.47 36.52
N GLN A 197 -19.89 40.98 36.25
CA GLN A 197 -21.14 40.32 36.59
C GLN A 197 -21.54 39.28 35.53
N PHE A 198 -21.70 38.03 35.96
CA PHE A 198 -22.17 36.92 35.15
C PHE A 198 -23.64 36.60 35.43
N THR A 199 -24.42 36.49 34.37
CA THR A 199 -25.82 36.05 34.41
C THR A 199 -26.02 34.88 33.44
N SER A 200 -26.81 33.88 33.83
CA SER A 200 -27.08 32.71 33.00
C SER A 200 -28.56 32.36 32.96
N ARG A 201 -28.96 31.64 31.91
CA ARG A 201 -30.30 31.07 31.77
C ARG A 201 -30.21 29.56 31.55
N PRO A 202 -30.72 28.73 32.47
CA PRO A 202 -31.26 29.09 33.79
C PRO A 202 -30.19 29.69 34.73
N GLU A 203 -30.65 30.41 35.75
CA GLU A 203 -29.83 30.93 36.85
C GLU A 203 -29.33 29.79 37.77
N GLY A 204 -28.37 30.08 38.64
CA GLY A 204 -27.75 29.11 39.55
C GLY A 204 -26.86 28.09 38.83
N ALA A 205 -26.09 28.53 37.85
CA ALA A 205 -25.01 27.75 37.25
C ALA A 205 -23.73 27.95 38.07
N ASP A 206 -22.97 26.89 38.31
CA ASP A 206 -21.70 26.92 39.04
C ASP A 206 -20.65 27.67 38.18
N LEU A 207 -20.17 28.81 38.69
CA LEU A 207 -19.25 29.71 38.02
C LEU A 207 -17.81 29.44 38.47
N PHE A 208 -16.98 29.04 37.51
CA PHE A 208 -15.54 28.85 37.68
C PHE A 208 -14.77 29.96 36.96
N VAL A 209 -13.69 30.42 37.57
CA VAL A 209 -12.71 31.34 36.95
C VAL A 209 -11.33 30.76 37.20
N ASP A 210 -10.55 30.57 36.14
CA ASP A 210 -9.20 29.97 36.18
C ASP A 210 -9.18 28.63 36.95
N ASP A 211 -10.20 27.80 36.66
CA ASP A 211 -10.59 26.53 37.29
C ASP A 211 -10.98 26.56 38.79
N GLU A 212 -10.92 27.69 39.49
CA GLU A 212 -11.45 27.84 40.85
C GLU A 212 -12.97 28.10 40.84
N LEU A 213 -13.72 27.40 41.71
CA LEU A 213 -15.17 27.58 41.87
C LEU A 213 -15.47 28.81 42.73
N VAL A 214 -15.91 29.91 42.09
CA VAL A 214 -16.21 31.18 42.77
C VAL A 214 -17.59 31.17 43.42
N GLY A 215 -18.58 30.52 42.79
CA GLY A 215 -19.95 30.48 43.32
C GLY A 215 -21.00 30.12 42.27
N GLN A 216 -22.18 30.74 42.34
CA GLN A 216 -23.29 30.46 41.42
C GLN A 216 -23.92 31.73 40.85
N THR A 217 -24.29 31.71 39.57
CA THR A 217 -24.93 32.86 38.90
C THR A 217 -26.32 33.19 39.46
N PRO A 218 -26.75 34.47 39.47
CA PRO A 218 -26.00 35.65 39.06
C PRO A 218 -24.96 36.09 40.11
N LEU A 219 -23.72 36.32 39.68
CA LEU A 219 -22.58 36.61 40.56
C LEU A 219 -21.62 37.59 39.88
N SER A 220 -21.13 38.57 40.64
CA SER A 220 -19.94 39.35 40.27
C SER A 220 -18.68 38.67 40.77
N THR A 221 -17.66 38.61 39.93
CA THR A 221 -16.33 38.09 40.28
C THR A 221 -15.24 38.93 39.62
N GLU A 222 -14.03 38.80 40.12
CA GLU A 222 -12.84 39.42 39.56
C GLU A 222 -12.43 38.65 38.29
N VAL A 223 -11.98 39.37 37.26
CA VAL A 223 -11.47 38.83 35.98
C VAL A 223 -10.26 39.69 35.57
N LEU A 224 -9.21 39.05 35.06
CA LEU A 224 -7.96 39.73 34.70
C LEU A 224 -8.07 40.51 33.36
N GLU A 225 -7.38 41.64 33.24
CA GLU A 225 -7.21 42.33 31.94
C GLU A 225 -6.32 41.52 30.99
N THR A 226 -5.44 40.68 31.55
CA THR A 226 -4.61 39.72 30.80
C THR A 226 -5.38 38.49 30.30
N GLY A 227 -6.62 38.28 30.75
CA GLY A 227 -7.45 37.13 30.45
C GLY A 227 -7.59 36.16 31.62
N SER A 228 -8.82 35.66 31.82
CA SER A 228 -9.16 34.53 32.69
C SER A 228 -10.08 33.55 31.94
N LEU A 229 -9.94 32.25 32.21
CA LEU A 229 -10.79 31.19 31.68
C LEU A 229 -12.05 31.05 32.54
N VAL A 230 -13.21 31.45 32.00
CA VAL A 230 -14.49 31.42 32.71
C VAL A 230 -15.36 30.26 32.20
N ARG A 231 -15.74 29.36 33.12
CA ARG A 231 -16.60 28.21 32.82
C ARG A 231 -17.86 28.22 33.69
N LEU A 232 -19.02 28.04 33.08
CA LEU A 232 -20.30 27.86 33.75
C LEU A 232 -20.76 26.41 33.57
N ALA A 233 -20.82 25.66 34.67
CA ALA A 233 -21.35 24.31 34.69
C ALA A 233 -22.76 24.29 35.27
N LYS A 234 -23.64 23.42 34.75
CA LYS A 234 -24.94 23.16 35.39
C LYS A 234 -25.47 21.81 34.99
N ARG A 235 -25.85 20.99 35.99
CA ARG A 235 -26.45 19.67 35.76
C ARG A 235 -27.67 19.75 34.83
N GLY A 236 -27.70 18.86 33.83
CA GLY A 236 -28.69 18.83 32.75
C GLY A 236 -28.35 19.73 31.57
N TYR A 237 -27.25 20.50 31.62
CA TYR A 237 -26.80 21.41 30.58
C TYR A 237 -25.36 21.07 30.16
N LYS A 238 -24.97 21.53 28.97
CA LYS A 238 -23.59 21.48 28.49
C LYS A 238 -22.85 22.67 29.11
N ASP A 239 -21.66 22.43 29.66
CA ASP A 239 -20.78 23.48 30.16
C ASP A 239 -20.56 24.56 29.08
N TRP A 240 -20.59 25.81 29.51
CA TRP A 240 -20.22 26.97 28.71
C TRP A 240 -18.85 27.44 29.16
N GLU A 241 -17.94 27.72 28.24
CA GLU A 241 -16.54 27.99 28.57
C GLU A 241 -15.96 29.03 27.61
N ARG A 242 -15.34 30.09 28.13
CA ARG A 242 -14.66 31.15 27.36
C ARG A 242 -13.54 31.82 28.15
N GLU A 243 -12.46 32.13 27.45
CA GLU A 243 -11.49 33.14 27.89
C GLU A 243 -12.13 34.54 27.79
N LEU A 244 -12.02 35.35 28.84
CA LEU A 244 -12.60 36.69 28.96
C LEU A 244 -11.61 37.66 29.61
N THR A 245 -11.71 38.94 29.25
CA THR A 245 -10.92 40.04 29.80
C THR A 245 -11.84 41.13 30.37
N VAL A 246 -11.38 41.83 31.41
CA VAL A 246 -12.01 43.05 31.93
C VAL A 246 -10.94 44.10 32.14
N LYS A 247 -11.22 45.36 31.83
CA LYS A 247 -10.25 46.42 32.05
C LYS A 247 -9.99 46.62 33.56
N ALA A 248 -8.73 46.81 33.92
CA ALA A 248 -8.32 47.05 35.31
C ALA A 248 -9.12 48.20 35.95
N GLY A 249 -9.71 47.91 37.11
CA GLY A 249 -10.52 48.87 37.88
C GLY A 249 -11.88 49.25 37.27
N THR A 250 -12.35 48.61 36.19
CA THR A 250 -13.76 48.75 35.74
C THR A 250 -14.66 47.71 36.43
N SER A 251 -15.98 47.94 36.34
CA SER A 251 -17.01 46.98 36.72
C SER A 251 -17.98 46.87 35.53
N GLU A 252 -18.10 45.67 34.97
CA GLU A 252 -18.80 45.39 33.71
C GLU A 252 -19.77 44.21 33.86
N ALA A 253 -20.70 44.04 32.93
CA ALA A 253 -21.68 42.95 32.95
C ALA A 253 -21.59 42.13 31.67
N HIS A 254 -21.31 40.82 31.80
CA HIS A 254 -21.32 39.91 30.67
C HIS A 254 -22.78 39.71 30.19
N PRO A 255 -23.05 39.71 28.86
CA PRO A 255 -24.37 39.38 28.32
C PRO A 255 -24.92 38.05 28.82
N LEU A 256 -26.24 37.92 28.90
CA LEU A 256 -26.92 36.73 29.42
C LEU A 256 -26.45 35.44 28.73
N ILE A 257 -25.92 34.50 29.50
CA ILE A 257 -25.42 33.21 29.03
C ILE A 257 -26.57 32.21 28.99
N GLU A 258 -27.22 32.03 27.82
CA GLU A 258 -28.20 30.97 27.63
C GLU A 258 -27.50 29.61 27.49
N MET A 259 -27.69 28.72 28.47
CA MET A 259 -27.06 27.39 28.49
C MET A 259 -27.82 26.40 27.61
N THR A 260 -27.09 25.57 26.86
CA THR A 260 -27.71 24.52 26.04
C THR A 260 -27.90 23.23 26.83
N VAL A 261 -29.02 22.54 26.62
CA VAL A 261 -29.38 21.33 27.40
C VAL A 261 -28.49 20.14 26.98
N ALA A 262 -28.10 19.28 27.92
CA ALA A 262 -27.20 18.15 27.68
C ALA A 262 -27.88 17.01 26.91
N ASP A 263 -27.19 16.44 25.92
CA ASP A 263 -27.75 15.36 25.08
C ASP A 263 -27.94 14.06 25.88
N GLY A 264 -29.04 13.36 25.61
CA GLY A 264 -29.25 11.99 26.08
C GLY A 264 -28.58 10.97 25.14
N ILE A 265 -28.27 9.78 25.64
CA ILE A 265 -27.66 8.69 24.86
C ILE A 265 -28.64 7.52 24.74
N LEU A 266 -29.07 7.22 23.51
CA LEU A 266 -29.91 6.08 23.19
C LEU A 266 -29.09 4.94 22.59
N GLN A 267 -29.04 3.79 23.27
CA GLN A 267 -28.52 2.54 22.70
C GLN A 267 -29.61 1.87 21.86
N VAL A 268 -29.46 1.86 20.54
CA VAL A 268 -30.38 1.20 19.60
C VAL A 268 -29.84 -0.18 19.23
N SER A 269 -30.69 -1.21 19.32
CA SER A 269 -30.36 -2.60 18.99
C SER A 269 -31.47 -3.28 18.19
N SER A 270 -31.09 -4.24 17.34
CA SER A 270 -31.99 -4.93 16.41
C SER A 270 -31.88 -6.45 16.51
N GLN A 271 -33.01 -7.12 16.28
CA GLN A 271 -33.08 -8.57 16.08
C GLN A 271 -33.87 -8.87 14.78
N PRO A 272 -33.22 -9.39 13.72
CA PRO A 272 -31.78 -9.69 13.62
C PRO A 272 -30.89 -8.44 13.74
N ARG A 273 -29.65 -8.65 14.18
CA ARG A 273 -28.62 -7.61 14.21
C ARG A 273 -28.25 -7.14 12.79
N GLY A 274 -27.66 -5.96 12.68
CA GLY A 274 -27.20 -5.42 11.39
C GLY A 274 -28.22 -4.55 10.65
N ALA A 275 -29.37 -4.25 11.27
CA ALA A 275 -30.30 -3.26 10.72
C ALA A 275 -29.67 -1.86 10.68
N SER A 276 -29.86 -1.12 9.59
CA SER A 276 -29.51 0.30 9.53
C SER A 276 -30.48 1.11 10.38
N VAL A 277 -29.97 2.14 11.05
CA VAL A 277 -30.73 3.03 11.93
C VAL A 277 -30.73 4.44 11.32
N THR A 278 -31.92 4.97 11.09
CA THR A 278 -32.13 6.41 10.88
C THR A 278 -32.78 7.03 12.11
N VAL A 279 -32.46 8.29 12.38
CA VAL A 279 -33.13 9.13 13.38
C VAL A 279 -33.51 10.43 12.68
N ASP A 280 -34.80 10.76 12.71
CA ASP A 280 -35.38 11.96 12.07
C ASP A 280 -35.01 12.11 10.59
N ARG A 281 -34.92 10.96 9.91
CA ARG A 281 -34.51 10.75 8.50
C ARG A 281 -33.01 10.85 8.23
N GLU A 282 -32.19 11.21 9.21
CA GLU A 282 -30.72 11.18 9.09
C GLU A 282 -30.17 9.78 9.43
N PHE A 283 -29.17 9.29 8.70
CA PHE A 283 -28.56 7.98 8.96
C PHE A 283 -27.53 8.06 10.10
N ARG A 284 -27.70 7.21 11.13
CA ARG A 284 -26.84 7.17 12.32
C ARG A 284 -25.89 5.98 12.38
N GLY A 285 -26.08 4.95 11.55
CA GLY A 285 -25.21 3.77 11.50
C GLY A 285 -25.97 2.45 11.44
N ILE A 286 -25.32 1.38 11.88
CA ILE A 286 -25.83 -0.01 11.89
C ILE A 286 -25.94 -0.49 13.33
N ALA A 287 -27.08 -1.07 13.70
CA ALA A 287 -27.34 -1.54 15.07
C ALA A 287 -26.62 -2.88 15.39
N PRO A 288 -26.07 -3.03 16.62
CA PRO A 288 -26.23 -2.13 17.77
C PRO A 288 -25.30 -0.91 17.77
N LEU A 289 -25.82 0.27 18.10
CA LEU A 289 -25.04 1.51 18.26
C LEU A 289 -25.62 2.46 19.31
N ASN A 290 -24.84 3.45 19.74
CA ASN A 290 -25.26 4.53 20.63
C ASN A 290 -25.46 5.82 19.84
N VAL A 291 -26.61 6.48 19.99
CA VAL A 291 -26.93 7.76 19.35
C VAL A 291 -27.06 8.83 20.42
N ALA A 292 -26.38 9.97 20.26
CA ALA A 292 -26.67 11.17 21.03
C ALA A 292 -27.92 11.86 20.46
N LEU A 293 -28.87 12.20 21.32
CA LEU A 293 -30.16 12.80 20.99
C LEU A 293 -30.38 14.07 21.83
N SER A 294 -30.93 15.10 21.21
CA SER A 294 -31.36 16.30 21.93
C SER A 294 -32.46 15.94 22.94
N PRO A 295 -32.41 16.44 24.19
CA PRO A 295 -33.41 16.10 25.19
C PRO A 295 -34.72 16.86 24.96
N LEU A 296 -35.78 16.46 25.67
CA LEU A 296 -37.08 17.16 25.71
C LEU A 296 -37.84 17.24 24.37
N GLY A 297 -37.46 16.43 23.37
CA GLY A 297 -38.16 16.27 22.09
C GLY A 297 -38.53 14.82 21.78
N GLU A 298 -39.45 14.61 20.83
CA GLU A 298 -39.74 13.29 20.26
C GLU A 298 -38.87 13.01 19.03
N HIS A 299 -38.01 12.01 19.11
CA HIS A 299 -37.18 11.51 18.02
C HIS A 299 -37.80 10.29 17.34
N ARG A 300 -37.87 10.32 16.00
CA ARG A 300 -38.34 9.20 15.18
C ARG A 300 -37.16 8.32 14.77
N VAL A 301 -36.98 7.21 15.50
CA VAL A 301 -36.03 6.16 15.17
C VAL A 301 -36.67 5.19 14.18
N GLU A 302 -36.02 4.95 13.04
CA GLU A 302 -36.44 3.92 12.09
C GLU A 302 -35.33 2.89 11.90
N LEU A 303 -35.73 1.62 11.77
CA LEU A 303 -34.81 0.51 11.52
C LEU A 303 -35.20 -0.22 10.24
N TYR A 304 -34.22 -0.47 9.39
CA TYR A 304 -34.37 -1.17 8.11
C TYR A 304 -33.36 -2.32 7.99
N LEU A 305 -33.80 -3.44 7.45
CA LEU A 305 -32.97 -4.60 7.12
C LEU A 305 -33.54 -5.26 5.86
N GLU A 306 -32.68 -5.68 4.93
CA GLU A 306 -33.11 -6.25 3.65
C GLU A 306 -33.93 -7.55 3.85
N GLY A 307 -35.09 -7.63 3.22
CA GLY A 307 -36.04 -8.74 3.41
C GLY A 307 -36.86 -8.69 4.71
N TYR A 308 -36.88 -7.56 5.42
CA TYR A 308 -37.71 -7.32 6.61
C TYR A 308 -38.60 -6.07 6.45
N GLN A 309 -39.69 -6.03 7.21
CA GLN A 309 -40.54 -4.84 7.32
C GLN A 309 -39.80 -3.73 8.08
N LYS A 310 -39.83 -2.51 7.54
CA LYS A 310 -39.25 -1.33 8.19
C LYS A 310 -39.98 -1.06 9.51
N ALA A 311 -39.25 -1.03 10.62
CA ALA A 311 -39.79 -0.66 11.92
C ALA A 311 -39.61 0.84 12.18
N VAL A 312 -40.59 1.47 12.82
CA VAL A 312 -40.52 2.87 13.27
C VAL A 312 -40.91 2.91 14.74
N ARG A 313 -40.19 3.72 15.53
CA ARG A 313 -40.43 3.98 16.95
C ARG A 313 -40.22 5.46 17.22
N THR A 314 -41.05 6.02 18.10
CA THR A 314 -40.82 7.35 18.67
C THR A 314 -40.22 7.18 20.05
N VAL A 315 -39.24 8.01 20.39
CA VAL A 315 -38.58 8.03 21.71
C VAL A 315 -38.34 9.48 22.13
N SER A 316 -38.62 9.79 23.39
CA SER A 316 -38.07 10.97 24.05
C SER A 316 -36.90 10.56 24.94
N ILE A 317 -36.05 11.51 25.29
CA ILE A 317 -34.95 11.29 26.23
C ILE A 317 -34.80 12.52 27.14
N GLU A 318 -34.50 12.26 28.40
CA GLU A 318 -34.18 13.32 29.37
C GLU A 318 -32.70 13.73 29.26
N PRO A 319 -32.31 14.93 29.73
CA PRO A 319 -30.91 15.35 29.73
C PRO A 319 -30.03 14.37 30.48
N GLU A 320 -28.80 14.13 29.99
CA GLU A 320 -27.82 13.16 30.53
C GLU A 320 -28.28 11.68 30.54
N GLN A 321 -29.54 11.38 30.19
CA GLN A 321 -30.12 10.04 30.36
C GLN A 321 -29.50 9.02 29.41
N ARG A 322 -29.26 7.80 29.92
CA ARG A 322 -28.89 6.63 29.11
C ARG A 322 -30.09 5.70 28.98
N SER A 323 -30.63 5.59 27.77
CA SER A 323 -31.82 4.80 27.45
C SER A 323 -31.49 3.70 26.43
N SER A 324 -32.30 2.65 26.37
CA SER A 324 -32.10 1.53 25.43
C SER A 324 -33.38 1.20 24.65
N LEU A 325 -33.22 0.99 23.34
CA LEU A 325 -34.29 0.61 22.42
C LEU A 325 -33.90 -0.70 21.72
N ALA A 326 -34.65 -1.77 22.00
CA ALA A 326 -34.50 -3.07 21.33
C ALA A 326 -35.70 -3.31 20.39
N VAL A 327 -35.42 -3.60 19.11
CA VAL A 327 -36.46 -3.77 18.09
C VAL A 327 -36.29 -5.10 17.34
N SER A 328 -37.27 -5.99 17.50
CA SER A 328 -37.41 -7.16 16.64
C SER A 328 -38.06 -6.78 15.32
N LEU A 329 -37.49 -7.21 14.19
CA LEU A 329 -37.98 -6.94 12.85
C LEU A 329 -38.78 -8.12 12.29
N THR A 330 -39.93 -7.84 11.68
CA THR A 330 -40.78 -8.85 11.02
C THR A 330 -40.20 -9.22 9.66
N PRO A 331 -39.84 -10.48 9.37
CA PRO A 331 -39.37 -10.89 8.05
C PRO A 331 -40.50 -10.83 7.02
N ILE A 332 -40.16 -10.45 5.78
CA ILE A 332 -41.03 -10.56 4.62
C ILE A 332 -40.65 -11.87 3.93
N ILE A 333 -41.52 -12.89 4.00
CA ILE A 333 -41.25 -14.23 3.48
C ILE A 333 -41.91 -14.44 2.12
N GLY A 334 -41.15 -14.92 1.15
CA GLY A 334 -41.65 -15.51 -0.10
C GLY A 334 -41.52 -17.04 -0.09
N ARG A 335 -42.37 -17.72 -0.87
CA ARG A 335 -42.39 -19.19 -1.00
C ARG A 335 -41.94 -19.61 -2.39
N ILE A 336 -40.93 -20.49 -2.44
CA ILE A 336 -40.42 -21.08 -3.68
C ILE A 336 -40.67 -22.60 -3.65
N GLN A 337 -41.46 -23.09 -4.59
CA GLN A 337 -41.63 -24.52 -4.85
C GLN A 337 -40.42 -25.02 -5.65
N LEU A 338 -39.50 -25.73 -5.00
CA LEU A 338 -38.34 -26.33 -5.64
C LEU A 338 -38.65 -27.80 -5.99
N SER A 339 -38.61 -28.12 -7.28
CA SER A 339 -38.63 -29.49 -7.79
C SER A 339 -37.21 -29.95 -8.09
N VAL A 340 -36.78 -31.09 -7.54
CA VAL A 340 -35.41 -31.61 -7.71
C VAL A 340 -35.41 -33.03 -8.24
N GLU A 341 -34.63 -33.28 -9.28
CA GLU A 341 -34.27 -34.62 -9.74
C GLU A 341 -32.73 -34.76 -9.74
N PRO A 342 -32.15 -35.79 -9.08
CA PRO A 342 -32.82 -36.85 -8.32
C PRO A 342 -33.25 -36.40 -6.90
N GLN A 343 -34.26 -37.08 -6.35
CA GLN A 343 -34.92 -36.72 -5.08
C GLN A 343 -34.04 -36.87 -3.81
N ASP A 344 -32.83 -37.43 -3.93
CA ASP A 344 -31.87 -37.57 -2.83
C ASP A 344 -30.78 -36.48 -2.82
N ALA A 345 -30.74 -35.60 -3.83
CA ALA A 345 -29.79 -34.49 -3.92
C ALA A 345 -29.97 -33.46 -2.79
N GLU A 346 -28.87 -32.96 -2.25
CA GLU A 346 -28.83 -32.00 -1.14
C GLU A 346 -29.09 -30.56 -1.63
N VAL A 347 -29.97 -29.85 -0.93
CA VAL A 347 -30.33 -28.46 -1.19
C VAL A 347 -29.75 -27.56 -0.10
N LEU A 348 -28.94 -26.59 -0.50
CA LEU A 348 -28.32 -25.59 0.36
C LEU A 348 -28.80 -24.19 -0.02
N VAL A 349 -29.07 -23.34 0.98
CA VAL A 349 -29.40 -21.93 0.77
C VAL A 349 -28.43 -21.06 1.57
N ASN A 350 -27.72 -20.17 0.88
CA ASN A 350 -26.62 -19.36 1.40
C ASN A 350 -25.55 -20.20 2.15
N GLY A 351 -25.27 -21.41 1.64
CA GLY A 351 -24.32 -22.36 2.24
C GLY A 351 -24.87 -23.21 3.39
N THR A 352 -26.07 -22.93 3.90
CA THR A 352 -26.73 -23.75 4.94
C THR A 352 -27.61 -24.82 4.29
N VAL A 353 -27.39 -26.09 4.62
CA VAL A 353 -28.26 -27.21 4.19
C VAL A 353 -29.69 -26.99 4.68
N ARG A 354 -30.68 -27.18 3.79
CA ARG A 354 -32.12 -27.06 4.09
C ARG A 354 -32.88 -28.37 4.02
N GLY A 355 -32.43 -29.30 3.19
CA GLY A 355 -33.03 -30.62 3.05
C GLY A 355 -32.45 -31.39 1.86
N ARG A 356 -33.19 -32.40 1.40
CA ARG A 356 -32.91 -33.15 0.17
C ARG A 356 -34.16 -33.23 -0.69
N GLY A 357 -33.99 -33.30 -2.01
CA GLY A 357 -35.09 -33.45 -2.96
C GLY A 357 -36.03 -32.25 -3.08
N SER A 358 -37.18 -32.47 -3.72
CA SER A 358 -38.23 -31.47 -3.93
C SER A 358 -38.77 -30.96 -2.59
N GLN A 359 -38.81 -29.64 -2.41
CA GLN A 359 -39.23 -28.99 -1.15
C GLN A 359 -39.75 -27.57 -1.36
N VAL A 360 -40.52 -27.05 -0.40
CA VAL A 360 -40.87 -25.62 -0.35
C VAL A 360 -39.80 -24.89 0.44
N LEU A 361 -39.16 -23.89 -0.18
CA LEU A 361 -38.24 -22.99 0.50
C LEU A 361 -38.99 -21.72 0.93
N GLU A 362 -39.09 -21.52 2.25
CA GLU A 362 -39.56 -20.26 2.84
C GLU A 362 -38.36 -19.36 3.14
N LEU A 363 -38.23 -18.26 2.39
CA LEU A 363 -37.04 -17.42 2.40
C LEU A 363 -37.42 -15.93 2.46
N THR A 364 -36.56 -15.10 3.07
CA THR A 364 -36.77 -13.66 3.13
C THR A 364 -36.66 -13.00 1.76
N ALA A 365 -37.46 -11.96 1.50
CA ALA A 365 -37.55 -11.23 0.24
C ALA A 365 -36.31 -10.36 -0.04
N ARG A 366 -35.19 -11.04 -0.30
CA ARG A 366 -33.86 -10.54 -0.66
C ARG A 366 -33.17 -11.58 -1.56
N GLU A 367 -32.00 -11.30 -2.12
CA GLU A 367 -31.30 -12.33 -2.90
C GLU A 367 -30.78 -13.48 -2.00
N HIS A 368 -31.04 -14.72 -2.41
CA HIS A 368 -30.46 -15.94 -1.85
C HIS A 368 -29.76 -16.74 -2.95
N ARG A 369 -28.57 -17.27 -2.65
CA ARG A 369 -27.93 -18.30 -3.49
C ARG A 369 -28.44 -19.66 -3.05
N VAL A 370 -28.97 -20.43 -3.98
CA VAL A 370 -29.35 -21.83 -3.78
C VAL A 370 -28.36 -22.71 -4.54
N VAL A 371 -27.94 -23.81 -3.93
CA VAL A 371 -27.08 -24.83 -4.54
C VAL A 371 -27.74 -26.18 -4.35
N VAL A 372 -27.79 -26.98 -5.40
CA VAL A 372 -28.31 -28.35 -5.39
C VAL A 372 -27.19 -29.28 -5.86
N ARG A 373 -26.83 -30.26 -5.04
CA ARG A 373 -25.65 -31.12 -5.28
C ARG A 373 -25.88 -32.58 -4.88
N LYS A 374 -25.15 -33.49 -5.52
CA LYS A 374 -25.07 -34.90 -5.18
C LYS A 374 -23.76 -35.48 -5.71
N ASP A 375 -23.17 -36.44 -5.00
CA ASP A 375 -21.93 -37.09 -5.44
C ASP A 375 -22.16 -37.86 -6.76
N GLY A 376 -21.28 -37.69 -7.75
CA GLY A 376 -21.44 -38.23 -9.11
C GLY A 376 -22.31 -37.38 -10.05
N TYR A 377 -22.75 -36.19 -9.60
CA TYR A 377 -23.60 -35.27 -10.36
C TYR A 377 -23.03 -33.85 -10.37
N ALA A 378 -23.14 -33.17 -11.52
CA ALA A 378 -22.75 -31.77 -11.65
C ALA A 378 -23.65 -30.89 -10.77
N ALA A 379 -23.04 -30.20 -9.80
CA ALA A 379 -23.77 -29.38 -8.82
C ALA A 379 -24.26 -28.06 -9.44
N GLN A 380 -25.57 -27.81 -9.38
CA GLN A 380 -26.19 -26.61 -9.95
C GLN A 380 -26.33 -25.51 -8.90
N SER A 381 -26.05 -24.27 -9.30
CA SER A 381 -25.97 -23.10 -8.41
C SER A 381 -26.64 -21.90 -9.07
N PHE A 382 -27.67 -21.33 -8.43
CA PHE A 382 -28.44 -20.22 -8.97
C PHE A 382 -28.80 -19.20 -7.88
N LYS A 383 -29.21 -18.01 -8.31
CA LYS A 383 -29.71 -16.92 -7.46
C LYS A 383 -31.23 -16.87 -7.54
N VAL A 384 -31.90 -16.62 -6.42
CA VAL A 384 -33.34 -16.42 -6.37
C VAL A 384 -33.68 -15.32 -5.37
N THR A 385 -34.61 -14.44 -5.76
CA THR A 385 -35.19 -13.42 -4.88
C THR A 385 -36.65 -13.79 -4.63
N PRO A 386 -37.01 -14.22 -3.40
CA PRO A 386 -38.38 -14.60 -3.06
C PRO A 386 -39.34 -13.42 -3.13
N ARG A 387 -40.55 -13.64 -3.64
CA ARG A 387 -41.65 -12.66 -3.66
C ARG A 387 -42.78 -13.13 -2.73
N PRO A 388 -43.31 -12.27 -1.84
CA PRO A 388 -44.38 -12.65 -0.91
C PRO A 388 -45.76 -12.72 -1.59
N ASP A 389 -45.93 -12.00 -2.70
CA ASP A 389 -47.15 -11.79 -3.47
C ASP A 389 -47.24 -12.63 -4.74
N GLN A 390 -46.12 -13.22 -5.18
CA GLN A 390 -46.03 -14.04 -6.39
C GLN A 390 -45.45 -15.43 -6.07
N ALA A 391 -46.24 -16.48 -6.30
CA ALA A 391 -45.76 -17.85 -6.21
C ALA A 391 -44.64 -18.10 -7.25
N GLN A 392 -43.52 -18.67 -6.79
CA GLN A 392 -42.38 -19.02 -7.64
C GLN A 392 -42.18 -20.53 -7.63
N SER A 393 -42.03 -21.13 -8.80
CA SER A 393 -41.64 -22.54 -8.97
C SER A 393 -40.32 -22.62 -9.74
N LEU A 394 -39.45 -23.54 -9.34
CA LEU A 394 -38.19 -23.82 -10.01
C LEU A 394 -37.97 -25.32 -10.11
N GLU A 395 -37.51 -25.77 -11.27
CA GLU A 395 -37.17 -27.16 -11.54
C GLU A 395 -35.66 -27.28 -11.72
N VAL A 396 -35.05 -28.26 -11.06
CA VAL A 396 -33.60 -28.50 -11.02
C VAL A 396 -33.36 -29.98 -11.30
N LYS A 397 -32.89 -30.27 -12.51
CA LYS A 397 -32.48 -31.61 -12.91
C LYS A 397 -30.96 -31.66 -12.94
N LEU A 398 -30.36 -32.32 -11.95
CA LEU A 398 -28.92 -32.58 -11.96
C LEU A 398 -28.61 -33.64 -13.02
N LEU A 399 -27.61 -33.35 -13.84
CA LEU A 399 -27.00 -34.32 -14.76
C LEU A 399 -25.88 -35.07 -14.02
N THR A 400 -25.66 -36.35 -14.34
CA THR A 400 -24.42 -37.00 -13.90
C THR A 400 -23.22 -36.29 -14.51
N GLU A 401 -22.04 -36.37 -13.90
CA GLU A 401 -20.82 -35.71 -14.41
C GLU A 401 -20.56 -36.06 -15.89
N THR A 402 -20.76 -37.33 -16.27
CA THR A 402 -20.66 -37.80 -17.67
C THR A 402 -21.75 -37.21 -18.59
N GLN A 403 -22.96 -36.99 -18.09
CA GLN A 403 -24.06 -36.39 -18.86
C GLN A 403 -23.87 -34.88 -19.06
N ASP A 404 -23.43 -34.16 -18.02
CA ASP A 404 -23.13 -32.73 -18.08
C ASP A 404 -21.98 -32.42 -19.05
N TYR A 405 -20.94 -33.25 -18.97
CA TYR A 405 -19.83 -33.26 -19.93
C TYR A 405 -20.32 -33.47 -21.38
N TRP A 406 -21.20 -34.45 -21.65
CA TRP A 406 -21.72 -34.65 -23.00
C TRP A 406 -22.76 -33.62 -23.43
N ALA A 407 -23.48 -32.97 -22.51
CA ALA A 407 -24.40 -31.88 -22.83
C ALA A 407 -23.67 -30.62 -23.31
N SER A 408 -22.46 -30.38 -22.80
CA SER A 408 -21.60 -29.26 -23.17
C SER A 408 -20.72 -29.51 -24.42
N ARG A 409 -20.61 -30.76 -24.90
CA ARG A 409 -19.95 -31.11 -26.18
C ARG A 409 -21.00 -31.58 -27.21
N PRO A 410 -21.65 -30.65 -27.95
CA PRO A 410 -22.80 -30.96 -28.80
C PRO A 410 -22.43 -31.85 -30.00
N PRO A 411 -23.40 -32.59 -30.59
CA PRO A 411 -23.12 -33.55 -31.66
C PRO A 411 -22.68 -32.91 -32.99
N ARG A 412 -22.79 -31.58 -33.12
CA ARG A 412 -22.30 -30.78 -34.25
C ARG A 412 -21.64 -29.51 -33.71
N ILE A 413 -20.50 -29.11 -34.27
CA ILE A 413 -19.82 -27.83 -33.99
C ILE A 413 -19.50 -27.09 -35.29
N THR A 414 -19.26 -25.78 -35.19
CA THR A 414 -18.88 -24.92 -36.32
C THR A 414 -17.50 -24.33 -36.06
N SER A 415 -16.55 -24.56 -36.98
CA SER A 415 -15.20 -23.98 -36.91
C SER A 415 -15.18 -22.47 -37.25
N PRO A 416 -14.09 -21.74 -36.95
CA PRO A 416 -13.96 -20.30 -37.27
C PRO A 416 -14.02 -19.95 -38.77
N VAL A 417 -13.99 -20.94 -39.67
CA VAL A 417 -14.16 -20.80 -41.13
C VAL A 417 -15.51 -21.32 -41.64
N GLY A 418 -16.45 -21.64 -40.74
CA GLY A 418 -17.81 -22.08 -41.08
C GLY A 418 -17.99 -23.57 -41.33
N THR A 419 -16.91 -24.35 -41.48
CA THR A 419 -16.99 -25.81 -41.65
C THR A 419 -17.71 -26.44 -40.46
N GLN A 420 -18.74 -27.22 -40.74
CA GLN A 420 -19.44 -28.05 -39.76
C GLN A 420 -18.63 -29.31 -39.47
N LEU A 421 -18.47 -29.69 -38.21
CA LEU A 421 -17.89 -30.97 -37.81
C LEU A 421 -18.92 -31.79 -37.01
N LEU A 422 -18.91 -33.11 -37.18
CA LEU A 422 -19.80 -34.06 -36.49
C LEU A 422 -19.04 -34.86 -35.43
N LEU A 423 -19.66 -35.04 -34.27
CA LEU A 423 -19.11 -35.83 -33.16
C LEU A 423 -19.23 -37.33 -33.44
N PHE A 424 -18.10 -38.03 -33.37
CA PHE A 424 -18.02 -39.48 -33.32
C PHE A 424 -17.49 -39.94 -31.96
N ARG A 425 -18.15 -40.95 -31.42
CA ARG A 425 -17.77 -41.67 -30.19
C ARG A 425 -17.65 -43.15 -30.53
N PRO A 426 -16.55 -43.58 -31.17
CA PRO A 426 -16.32 -44.98 -31.47
C PRO A 426 -16.03 -45.77 -30.17
N SER A 427 -16.29 -47.06 -30.19
CA SER A 427 -15.96 -47.99 -29.09
C SER A 427 -15.83 -49.43 -29.59
N GLU A 428 -15.45 -49.59 -30.87
CA GLU A 428 -15.55 -50.84 -31.62
C GLU A 428 -14.29 -51.07 -32.47
N SER A 429 -13.89 -52.33 -32.63
CA SER A 429 -12.79 -52.73 -33.51
C SER A 429 -13.28 -52.97 -34.93
N PHE A 430 -12.56 -52.46 -35.94
CA PHE A 430 -12.84 -52.65 -37.35
C PHE A 430 -11.59 -53.09 -38.14
N LYS A 431 -11.74 -53.30 -39.46
CA LYS A 431 -10.66 -53.66 -40.37
C LYS A 431 -10.23 -52.50 -41.26
N LEU A 432 -8.99 -52.05 -41.06
CA LEU A 432 -8.35 -51.01 -41.87
C LEU A 432 -7.52 -51.66 -42.98
N GLY A 433 -7.70 -51.24 -44.24
CA GLY A 433 -7.11 -51.88 -45.42
C GLY A 433 -8.12 -52.79 -46.14
N ALA A 434 -7.62 -53.69 -47.00
CA ALA A 434 -8.45 -54.53 -47.87
C ALA A 434 -8.12 -56.03 -47.74
N PRO A 435 -9.12 -56.92 -47.75
CA PRO A 435 -8.92 -58.38 -47.74
C PRO A 435 -8.01 -58.85 -48.88
N ARG A 436 -7.20 -59.89 -48.64
CA ARG A 436 -6.19 -60.40 -49.60
C ARG A 436 -6.72 -60.77 -51.00
N ARG A 437 -8.04 -61.03 -51.14
CA ARG A 437 -8.70 -61.40 -52.41
C ARG A 437 -9.59 -60.28 -52.99
N GLU A 438 -9.63 -59.10 -52.38
CA GLU A 438 -10.48 -57.99 -52.81
C GLU A 438 -10.05 -57.47 -54.21
N PRO A 439 -10.92 -57.49 -55.24
CA PRO A 439 -10.50 -57.16 -56.60
C PRO A 439 -10.17 -55.66 -56.77
N GLY A 440 -8.91 -55.35 -57.08
CA GLY A 440 -8.37 -53.98 -57.19
C GLY A 440 -7.33 -53.63 -56.11
N ARG A 441 -7.20 -54.46 -55.07
CA ARG A 441 -6.28 -54.24 -53.94
C ARG A 441 -4.80 -54.11 -54.36
N ARG A 442 -4.14 -53.01 -53.96
CA ARG A 442 -2.68 -52.82 -54.05
C ARG A 442 -1.95 -53.45 -52.85
N ALA A 443 -0.63 -53.61 -52.96
CA ALA A 443 0.18 -54.30 -51.94
C ALA A 443 0.18 -53.59 -50.57
N ASN A 444 0.23 -52.26 -50.59
CA ASN A 444 0.23 -51.34 -49.44
C ASN A 444 -1.09 -51.31 -48.64
N GLU A 445 -2.18 -51.91 -49.15
CA GLU A 445 -3.49 -51.99 -48.49
C GLU A 445 -3.64 -53.30 -47.70
N ALA A 446 -2.64 -53.67 -46.89
CA ALA A 446 -2.74 -54.84 -46.03
C ALA A 446 -3.78 -54.61 -44.92
N GLU A 447 -4.69 -55.56 -44.76
CA GLU A 447 -5.73 -55.50 -43.74
C GLU A 447 -5.13 -55.69 -42.35
N ARG A 448 -5.45 -54.77 -41.43
CA ARG A 448 -5.04 -54.79 -40.01
C ARG A 448 -6.22 -54.49 -39.09
N ALA A 449 -6.13 -54.91 -37.83
CA ALA A 449 -7.14 -54.66 -36.82
C ALA A 449 -6.90 -53.28 -36.18
N VAL A 450 -7.95 -52.46 -36.09
CA VAL A 450 -7.88 -51.16 -35.45
C VAL A 450 -9.11 -50.97 -34.56
N ARG A 451 -8.88 -50.46 -33.35
CA ARG A 451 -9.91 -50.03 -32.41
C ARG A 451 -9.81 -48.52 -32.24
N LEU A 452 -10.95 -47.84 -32.30
CA LEU A 452 -11.02 -46.42 -31.93
C LEU A 452 -11.88 -46.29 -30.68
N GLU A 453 -11.40 -45.52 -29.71
CA GLU A 453 -12.12 -45.21 -28.46
C GLU A 453 -12.18 -43.71 -28.20
N ARG A 454 -11.13 -42.96 -28.55
CA ARG A 454 -11.08 -41.53 -28.31
C ARG A 454 -12.13 -40.78 -29.14
N PRO A 455 -13.05 -40.02 -28.51
CA PRO A 455 -14.04 -39.24 -29.23
C PRO A 455 -13.40 -38.11 -30.05
N PHE A 456 -13.94 -37.88 -31.25
CA PHE A 456 -13.43 -36.84 -32.16
C PHE A 456 -14.55 -36.18 -32.97
N TYR A 457 -14.27 -34.98 -33.46
CA TYR A 457 -15.06 -34.27 -34.45
C TYR A 457 -14.36 -34.33 -35.81
N VAL A 458 -15.09 -34.62 -36.90
CA VAL A 458 -14.58 -34.54 -38.29
C VAL A 458 -15.49 -33.66 -39.15
N GLY A 459 -14.87 -32.85 -40.02
CA GLY A 459 -15.54 -31.99 -40.99
C GLY A 459 -16.45 -32.74 -41.96
N THR A 460 -17.67 -32.24 -42.15
CA THR A 460 -18.65 -32.82 -43.08
C THR A 460 -18.17 -32.79 -44.53
N HIS A 461 -17.35 -31.81 -44.89
CA HIS A 461 -16.83 -31.55 -46.23
C HIS A 461 -15.30 -31.40 -46.20
N GLU A 462 -14.69 -31.43 -47.38
CA GLU A 462 -13.35 -30.90 -47.63
C GLU A 462 -13.28 -29.40 -47.26
N ILE A 463 -12.09 -28.88 -46.94
CA ILE A 463 -11.89 -27.43 -46.78
C ILE A 463 -11.97 -26.75 -48.16
N THR A 464 -12.73 -25.67 -48.29
CA THR A 464 -12.87 -24.97 -49.58
C THR A 464 -11.77 -23.94 -49.83
N ASN A 465 -11.59 -23.54 -51.09
CA ASN A 465 -10.68 -22.46 -51.48
C ASN A 465 -10.90 -21.16 -50.68
N ALA A 466 -12.16 -20.72 -50.51
CA ALA A 466 -12.46 -19.52 -49.73
C ALA A 466 -12.04 -19.65 -48.26
N GLN A 467 -12.28 -20.81 -47.64
CA GLN A 467 -11.92 -21.07 -46.25
C GLN A 467 -10.40 -21.09 -46.05
N PHE A 468 -9.66 -21.71 -46.98
CA PHE A 468 -8.20 -21.75 -46.93
C PHE A 468 -7.57 -20.37 -47.16
N ARG A 469 -8.13 -19.54 -48.05
CA ARG A 469 -7.69 -18.15 -48.25
C ARG A 469 -7.94 -17.24 -47.04
N MET A 470 -8.77 -17.63 -46.07
CA MET A 470 -8.86 -16.92 -44.78
C MET A 470 -7.55 -17.01 -43.95
N TRP A 471 -6.70 -18.00 -44.23
CA TRP A 471 -5.34 -18.13 -43.70
C TRP A 471 -4.29 -17.62 -44.70
N LYS A 472 -4.35 -18.14 -45.94
CA LYS A 472 -3.33 -17.95 -46.97
C LYS A 472 -3.96 -17.26 -48.19
N GLY A 473 -4.21 -15.95 -48.08
CA GLY A 473 -5.02 -15.18 -49.04
C GLY A 473 -4.57 -15.22 -50.50
N GLU A 474 -3.27 -15.43 -50.76
CA GLU A 474 -2.69 -15.56 -52.10
C GLU A 474 -2.76 -17.00 -52.68
N HIS A 475 -3.40 -17.95 -51.98
CA HIS A 475 -3.49 -19.33 -52.46
C HIS A 475 -4.35 -19.43 -53.72
N SER A 476 -3.82 -20.17 -54.70
CA SER A 476 -4.56 -20.61 -55.88
C SER A 476 -4.42 -22.12 -56.06
N SER A 477 -5.56 -22.80 -56.13
CA SER A 477 -5.69 -24.21 -56.55
C SER A 477 -5.47 -24.41 -58.05
N ARG A 478 -5.24 -23.32 -58.81
CA ARG A 478 -4.92 -23.27 -60.24
C ARG A 478 -6.08 -23.72 -61.14
N ALA A 479 -5.77 -23.97 -62.41
CA ALA A 479 -6.71 -24.43 -63.43
C ALA A 479 -6.04 -25.50 -64.31
N MET A 480 -6.81 -26.48 -64.77
CA MET A 480 -6.37 -27.57 -65.62
C MET A 480 -7.04 -27.47 -67.00
N ARG A 481 -6.23 -27.27 -68.05
CA ARG A 481 -6.68 -27.03 -69.45
C ARG A 481 -7.84 -26.02 -69.60
N GLY A 482 -7.86 -25.00 -68.76
CA GLY A 482 -8.87 -23.93 -68.77
C GLY A 482 -10.08 -24.16 -67.84
N GLN A 483 -10.23 -25.35 -67.24
CA GLN A 483 -11.19 -25.58 -66.16
C GLN A 483 -10.57 -25.18 -64.81
N THR A 484 -11.27 -24.37 -64.03
CA THR A 484 -10.77 -23.87 -62.74
C THR A 484 -10.94 -24.90 -61.62
N LEU A 485 -9.94 -25.00 -60.74
CA LEU A 485 -9.98 -25.73 -59.46
C LEU A 485 -10.11 -24.76 -58.26
N ASP A 486 -10.24 -23.46 -58.55
CA ASP A 486 -9.96 -22.34 -57.64
C ASP A 486 -11.21 -21.53 -57.28
N MET A 487 -12.41 -22.03 -57.57
CA MET A 487 -13.66 -21.41 -57.14
C MET A 487 -13.85 -21.55 -55.63
N ASP A 488 -14.43 -20.52 -55.01
CA ASP A 488 -14.57 -20.38 -53.56
C ASP A 488 -15.24 -21.55 -52.82
N ASN A 489 -16.10 -22.31 -53.52
CA ASN A 489 -16.82 -23.48 -53.03
C ASN A 489 -16.25 -24.84 -53.49
N GLN A 490 -15.26 -24.86 -54.39
CA GLN A 490 -14.48 -26.08 -54.70
C GLN A 490 -13.56 -26.41 -53.51
N PRO A 491 -13.18 -27.69 -53.32
CA PRO A 491 -12.17 -28.08 -52.34
C PRO A 491 -10.84 -27.39 -52.65
N VAL A 492 -10.11 -27.01 -51.61
CA VAL A 492 -8.75 -26.50 -51.77
C VAL A 492 -7.83 -27.66 -52.18
N VAL A 493 -7.13 -27.49 -53.29
CA VAL A 493 -6.14 -28.45 -53.80
C VAL A 493 -4.83 -27.74 -54.10
N ASN A 494 -3.81 -28.46 -54.59
CA ASN A 494 -2.46 -27.93 -54.81
C ASN A 494 -1.84 -27.36 -53.51
N VAL A 495 -2.19 -27.96 -52.36
CA VAL A 495 -1.66 -27.65 -51.02
C VAL A 495 -0.78 -28.80 -50.52
N SER A 496 0.37 -28.49 -49.92
CA SER A 496 1.22 -29.52 -49.30
C SER A 496 0.57 -30.09 -48.03
N TRP A 497 1.04 -31.25 -47.56
CA TRP A 497 0.61 -31.76 -46.25
C TRP A 497 0.92 -30.76 -45.12
N GLN A 498 2.08 -30.11 -45.18
CA GLN A 498 2.50 -29.11 -44.20
C GLN A 498 1.59 -27.86 -44.22
N ASP A 499 1.14 -27.40 -45.40
CA ASP A 499 0.16 -26.32 -45.49
C ASP A 499 -1.16 -26.70 -44.78
N ALA A 500 -1.65 -27.92 -45.01
CA ALA A 500 -2.87 -28.42 -44.39
C ALA A 500 -2.74 -28.55 -42.86
N ALA A 501 -1.61 -29.06 -42.37
CA ALA A 501 -1.30 -29.16 -40.95
C ALA A 501 -1.16 -27.78 -40.28
N LEU A 502 -0.49 -26.82 -40.94
CA LEU A 502 -0.36 -25.44 -40.43
C LEU A 502 -1.69 -24.68 -40.41
N PHE A 503 -2.55 -24.88 -41.41
CA PHE A 503 -3.92 -24.36 -41.41
C PHE A 503 -4.72 -24.86 -40.20
N CYS A 504 -4.57 -26.14 -39.82
CA CYS A 504 -5.21 -26.70 -38.64
C CYS A 504 -4.71 -26.05 -37.33
N ASN A 505 -3.40 -25.80 -37.20
CA ASN A 505 -2.87 -25.03 -36.07
C ASN A 505 -3.39 -23.59 -36.04
N TRP A 506 -3.51 -22.92 -37.18
CA TRP A 506 -4.08 -21.57 -37.29
C TRP A 506 -5.56 -21.54 -36.87
N LEU A 507 -6.37 -22.54 -37.28
CA LEU A 507 -7.74 -22.69 -36.78
C LEU A 507 -7.80 -22.84 -35.26
N SER A 508 -6.88 -23.64 -34.70
CA SER A 508 -6.79 -23.88 -33.24
C SER A 508 -6.53 -22.57 -32.49
N GLN A 509 -5.50 -21.83 -32.91
CA GLN A 509 -5.16 -20.51 -32.35
C GLN A 509 -6.32 -19.51 -32.45
N ARG A 510 -7.09 -19.56 -33.56
CA ARG A 510 -8.23 -18.66 -33.80
C ARG A 510 -9.48 -19.00 -32.98
N GLU A 511 -9.56 -20.20 -32.41
CA GLU A 511 -10.61 -20.61 -31.45
C GLU A 511 -10.09 -20.64 -29.99
N GLY A 512 -8.80 -20.38 -29.76
CA GLY A 512 -8.18 -20.43 -28.42
C GLY A 512 -7.79 -21.85 -27.95
N LEU A 513 -7.76 -22.83 -28.86
CA LEU A 513 -7.46 -24.23 -28.57
C LEU A 513 -5.95 -24.52 -28.62
N PRO A 514 -5.45 -25.51 -27.86
CA PRO A 514 -4.06 -25.96 -27.96
C PRO A 514 -3.76 -26.50 -29.37
N PRO A 515 -2.67 -26.08 -30.03
CA PRO A 515 -2.31 -26.56 -31.37
C PRO A 515 -1.90 -28.04 -31.34
N PHE A 516 -2.42 -28.85 -32.26
CA PHE A 516 -2.10 -30.27 -32.31
C PHE A 516 -0.71 -30.55 -32.90
N TYR A 517 -0.26 -29.78 -33.90
CA TYR A 517 1.04 -30.02 -34.54
C TYR A 517 2.16 -29.21 -33.85
N VAL A 518 3.29 -29.86 -33.57
CA VAL A 518 4.47 -29.20 -32.98
C VAL A 518 5.29 -28.54 -34.10
N VAL A 519 5.33 -27.21 -34.11
CA VAL A 519 5.98 -26.41 -35.16
C VAL A 519 7.28 -25.81 -34.65
N GLN A 520 8.37 -26.02 -35.39
CA GLN A 520 9.69 -25.40 -35.15
C GLN A 520 10.16 -24.71 -36.43
N ASN A 521 10.58 -23.44 -36.34
CA ASN A 521 11.04 -22.64 -37.48
C ASN A 521 10.06 -22.61 -38.69
N GLY A 522 8.74 -22.72 -38.43
CA GLY A 522 7.69 -22.77 -39.46
C GLY A 522 7.46 -24.15 -40.09
N VAL A 523 8.17 -25.19 -39.65
CA VAL A 523 8.07 -26.58 -40.12
C VAL A 523 7.38 -27.44 -39.06
N VAL A 524 6.49 -28.35 -39.47
CA VAL A 524 5.88 -29.35 -38.57
C VAL A 524 6.93 -30.42 -38.26
N THR A 525 7.15 -30.69 -36.98
CA THR A 525 8.21 -31.57 -36.46
C THR A 525 7.70 -32.71 -35.59
N GLY A 526 6.39 -32.76 -35.33
CA GLY A 526 5.71 -33.74 -34.51
C GLY A 526 4.28 -33.31 -34.20
N PHE A 527 3.65 -33.94 -33.22
CA PHE A 527 2.32 -33.60 -32.72
C PHE A 527 2.24 -33.80 -31.21
N ASP A 528 1.37 -33.04 -30.56
CA ASP A 528 0.91 -33.28 -29.19
C ASP A 528 -0.34 -34.16 -29.27
N ILE A 529 -0.26 -35.39 -28.75
CA ILE A 529 -1.38 -36.31 -28.79
C ILE A 529 -2.53 -35.85 -27.88
N ASP A 530 -2.26 -35.20 -26.75
CA ASP A 530 -3.28 -34.85 -25.76
C ASP A 530 -4.05 -33.57 -26.15
N ALA A 531 -3.48 -32.77 -27.06
CA ALA A 531 -4.15 -31.60 -27.63
C ALA A 531 -5.48 -31.92 -28.33
N HIS A 532 -6.49 -31.08 -28.08
CA HIS A 532 -7.84 -31.17 -28.63
C HIS A 532 -8.16 -30.06 -29.67
N GLY A 533 -7.12 -29.40 -30.18
CA GLY A 533 -7.21 -28.48 -31.31
C GLY A 533 -7.47 -29.18 -32.64
N TYR A 534 -7.58 -28.37 -33.70
CA TYR A 534 -7.75 -28.85 -35.06
C TYR A 534 -6.48 -29.50 -35.59
N ARG A 535 -6.69 -30.55 -36.39
CA ARG A 535 -5.68 -31.38 -37.07
C ARG A 535 -6.28 -32.00 -38.33
N LEU A 536 -5.50 -32.80 -39.04
CA LEU A 536 -6.03 -33.76 -40.01
C LEU A 536 -6.61 -34.99 -39.27
N PRO A 537 -7.62 -35.68 -39.82
CA PRO A 537 -8.02 -37.00 -39.32
C PRO A 537 -6.84 -38.00 -39.46
N THR A 538 -6.83 -39.07 -38.67
CA THR A 538 -5.90 -40.18 -38.92
C THR A 538 -6.40 -41.08 -40.06
N GLU A 539 -5.54 -41.92 -40.63
CA GLU A 539 -5.92 -42.93 -41.63
C GLU A 539 -7.07 -43.82 -41.11
N ALA A 540 -7.02 -44.17 -39.82
CA ALA A 540 -8.03 -44.96 -39.15
C ALA A 540 -9.35 -44.21 -38.96
N GLU A 541 -9.32 -42.97 -38.44
CA GLU A 541 -10.53 -42.16 -38.28
C GLU A 541 -11.21 -41.89 -39.62
N TRP A 542 -10.42 -41.53 -40.64
CA TRP A 542 -10.88 -41.33 -42.01
C TRP A 542 -11.54 -42.60 -42.55
N ALA A 543 -10.89 -43.76 -42.40
CA ALA A 543 -11.44 -45.04 -42.84
C ALA A 543 -12.70 -45.44 -42.06
N TYR A 544 -12.78 -45.13 -40.76
CA TYR A 544 -13.96 -45.39 -39.96
C TYR A 544 -15.16 -44.57 -40.44
N VAL A 545 -15.00 -43.24 -40.62
CA VAL A 545 -16.10 -42.38 -41.07
C VAL A 545 -16.49 -42.61 -42.54
N ALA A 546 -15.57 -43.09 -43.38
CA ALA A 546 -15.83 -43.41 -44.78
C ALA A 546 -16.41 -44.82 -45.01
N ARG A 547 -15.85 -45.86 -44.36
CA ARG A 547 -16.13 -47.27 -44.69
C ARG A 547 -17.09 -47.98 -43.76
N ILE A 548 -17.15 -47.61 -42.48
CA ILE A 548 -17.88 -48.41 -41.49
C ILE A 548 -19.30 -47.88 -41.39
N THR A 549 -20.30 -48.66 -41.79
CA THR A 549 -21.71 -48.23 -41.69
C THR A 549 -22.11 -48.02 -40.22
N PRO A 550 -23.22 -47.31 -39.92
CA PRO A 550 -23.80 -47.28 -38.58
C PRO A 550 -24.28 -48.66 -38.05
N ALA A 551 -24.21 -49.72 -38.86
CA ALA A 551 -24.50 -51.11 -38.48
C ALA A 551 -23.23 -51.99 -38.37
N GLY A 552 -22.04 -51.43 -38.59
CA GLY A 552 -20.75 -52.13 -38.49
C GLY A 552 -20.21 -52.74 -39.79
N ASP A 553 -20.97 -52.69 -40.89
CA ASP A 553 -20.51 -53.25 -42.17
C ASP A 553 -19.33 -52.46 -42.74
N THR A 554 -18.40 -53.14 -43.42
CA THR A 554 -17.25 -52.50 -44.07
C THR A 554 -17.50 -52.33 -45.57
N LEU A 555 -17.55 -51.09 -46.05
CA LEU A 555 -17.76 -50.77 -47.45
C LEU A 555 -16.47 -50.85 -48.28
N MET A 556 -16.59 -51.42 -49.48
CA MET A 556 -15.55 -51.46 -50.52
C MET A 556 -15.51 -50.15 -51.34
N PHE A 557 -16.68 -49.68 -51.79
CA PHE A 557 -16.88 -48.49 -52.62
C PHE A 557 -17.88 -47.54 -51.93
N PRO A 558 -17.85 -46.21 -52.21
CA PRO A 558 -18.76 -45.24 -51.58
C PRO A 558 -20.24 -45.48 -51.86
N TRP A 559 -20.60 -46.11 -52.98
CA TRP A 559 -21.98 -46.51 -53.32
C TRP A 559 -22.43 -47.84 -52.69
N GLY A 560 -21.61 -48.46 -51.83
CA GLY A 560 -22.01 -49.57 -50.98
C GLY A 560 -22.18 -50.95 -51.65
N THR A 561 -21.92 -51.09 -52.95
CA THR A 561 -21.93 -52.40 -53.65
C THR A 561 -20.53 -52.75 -54.17
N GLU A 562 -20.21 -54.05 -54.27
CA GLU A 562 -18.91 -54.53 -54.80
C GLU A 562 -18.76 -54.41 -56.33
N LEU A 563 -19.83 -53.96 -57.02
CA LEU A 563 -19.80 -53.70 -58.45
C LEU A 563 -18.86 -52.53 -58.74
N TYR A 564 -18.00 -52.70 -59.74
CA TYR A 564 -17.21 -51.60 -60.26
C TYR A 564 -18.10 -50.76 -61.17
N LEU A 565 -18.03 -49.45 -60.97
CA LEU A 565 -18.93 -48.42 -61.47
C LEU A 565 -20.29 -48.40 -60.74
N PRO A 566 -20.74 -47.24 -60.22
CA PRO A 566 -22.10 -47.07 -59.71
C PRO A 566 -23.11 -47.02 -60.87
N GLN A 567 -24.37 -47.36 -60.58
CA GLN A 567 -25.47 -47.29 -61.56
C GLN A 567 -26.13 -45.90 -61.67
N GLN A 568 -25.70 -44.96 -60.83
CA GLN A 568 -26.21 -43.59 -60.74
C GLN A 568 -25.05 -42.66 -60.36
N VAL A 569 -25.21 -41.35 -60.55
CA VAL A 569 -24.24 -40.34 -60.10
C VAL A 569 -24.21 -40.30 -58.56
N VAL A 570 -23.02 -40.42 -57.97
CA VAL A 570 -22.82 -40.54 -56.50
C VAL A 570 -21.62 -39.77 -55.94
N ALA A 571 -20.63 -39.44 -56.78
CA ALA A 571 -19.43 -38.67 -56.45
C ALA A 571 -18.76 -38.16 -57.73
N ASN A 572 -17.84 -37.21 -57.63
CA ASN A 572 -17.03 -36.73 -58.76
C ASN A 572 -15.84 -37.67 -59.01
N PHE A 573 -15.68 -38.11 -60.26
CA PHE A 573 -14.63 -39.02 -60.74
C PHE A 573 -14.05 -38.58 -62.09
N ALA A 574 -13.00 -39.26 -62.55
CA ALA A 574 -12.52 -39.14 -63.93
C ALA A 574 -13.58 -39.69 -64.91
N ASP A 575 -14.52 -38.84 -65.33
CA ASP A 575 -15.76 -39.20 -66.03
C ASP A 575 -15.74 -38.83 -67.53
N GLN A 576 -16.88 -39.01 -68.22
CA GLN A 576 -17.04 -38.54 -69.61
C GLN A 576 -16.77 -37.03 -69.80
N SER A 577 -17.07 -36.18 -68.82
CA SER A 577 -16.86 -34.73 -68.92
C SER A 577 -15.36 -34.37 -68.92
N ALA A 578 -14.55 -35.11 -68.16
CA ALA A 578 -13.10 -34.95 -68.06
C ALA A 578 -12.30 -35.47 -69.28
N VAL A 579 -12.95 -36.01 -70.32
CA VAL A 579 -12.27 -36.67 -71.47
C VAL A 579 -11.36 -35.75 -72.30
N GLN A 580 -11.57 -34.43 -72.27
CA GLN A 580 -10.67 -33.47 -72.92
C GLN A 580 -9.45 -33.09 -72.06
N ILE A 581 -9.33 -33.68 -70.87
CA ILE A 581 -8.37 -33.28 -69.82
C ILE A 581 -7.52 -34.45 -69.36
N LEU A 582 -8.15 -35.59 -69.07
CA LEU A 582 -7.52 -36.79 -68.53
C LEU A 582 -7.24 -37.85 -69.61
N THR A 583 -6.27 -38.73 -69.36
CA THR A 583 -5.89 -39.84 -70.27
C THR A 583 -6.76 -41.09 -70.08
N PHE A 584 -7.43 -41.21 -68.92
CA PHE A 584 -8.36 -42.29 -68.59
C PHE A 584 -9.64 -41.69 -68.03
N THR A 585 -10.79 -42.20 -68.48
CA THR A 585 -12.12 -41.73 -68.06
C THR A 585 -13.14 -42.87 -68.08
N LEU A 586 -14.09 -42.83 -67.14
CA LEU A 586 -15.20 -43.78 -67.02
C LEU A 586 -16.21 -43.62 -68.16
N SER A 587 -16.11 -44.45 -69.19
CA SER A 587 -16.86 -44.30 -70.45
C SER A 587 -18.39 -44.35 -70.34
N ASN A 588 -18.93 -44.88 -69.23
CA ASN A 588 -20.37 -44.99 -68.96
C ASN A 588 -20.80 -44.21 -67.68
N TYR A 589 -19.99 -43.27 -67.21
CA TYR A 589 -20.30 -42.41 -66.06
C TYR A 589 -20.15 -40.95 -66.46
N ASN A 590 -21.05 -40.10 -65.99
CA ASN A 590 -21.03 -38.67 -66.25
C ASN A 590 -21.64 -37.96 -65.05
N ASP A 591 -20.80 -37.30 -64.24
CA ASP A 591 -21.24 -36.51 -63.08
C ASP A 591 -21.38 -35.01 -63.42
N GLY A 592 -20.82 -34.59 -64.56
CA GLY A 592 -20.95 -33.24 -65.12
C GLY A 592 -19.82 -32.28 -64.73
N TYR A 593 -18.83 -32.71 -63.93
CA TYR A 593 -17.74 -31.87 -63.46
C TYR A 593 -16.38 -32.32 -64.04
N PRO A 594 -15.81 -31.61 -65.03
CA PRO A 594 -14.56 -32.03 -65.71
C PRO A 594 -13.29 -31.88 -64.86
N VAL A 595 -13.45 -31.36 -63.64
CA VAL A 595 -12.47 -31.09 -62.57
C VAL A 595 -13.23 -31.15 -61.22
N SER A 596 -12.64 -30.77 -60.09
CA SER A 596 -13.35 -30.75 -58.80
C SER A 596 -14.70 -30.02 -58.85
N ALA A 597 -15.69 -30.59 -58.17
CA ALA A 597 -17.02 -30.00 -57.98
C ALA A 597 -17.01 -29.07 -56.76
N PRO A 598 -18.02 -28.20 -56.59
CA PRO A 598 -18.35 -27.65 -55.28
C PRO A 598 -18.48 -28.75 -54.23
N VAL A 599 -17.94 -28.52 -53.03
CA VAL A 599 -18.09 -29.47 -51.92
C VAL A 599 -19.57 -29.66 -51.59
N GLY A 600 -20.00 -30.89 -51.37
CA GLY A 600 -21.39 -31.22 -51.06
C GLY A 600 -22.32 -31.29 -52.28
N SER A 601 -21.79 -31.26 -53.50
CA SER A 601 -22.58 -31.47 -54.74
C SER A 601 -23.25 -32.86 -54.83
N PHE A 602 -22.79 -33.84 -54.04
CA PHE A 602 -23.26 -35.23 -54.07
C PHE A 602 -23.93 -35.65 -52.75
N GLY A 603 -24.50 -36.86 -52.71
CA GLY A 603 -25.14 -37.39 -51.52
C GLY A 603 -24.13 -37.70 -50.40
N ALA A 604 -24.41 -37.24 -49.19
CA ALA A 604 -23.64 -37.65 -48.02
C ALA A 604 -23.76 -39.15 -47.75
N ASN A 605 -22.71 -39.73 -47.14
CA ASN A 605 -22.73 -41.10 -46.67
C ASN A 605 -23.65 -41.29 -45.45
N ALA A 606 -23.81 -42.53 -44.99
CA ALA A 606 -24.67 -42.89 -43.86
C ALA A 606 -24.29 -42.26 -42.49
N ARG A 607 -23.15 -41.54 -42.41
CA ARG A 607 -22.73 -40.76 -41.23
C ARG A 607 -22.88 -39.24 -41.40
N GLY A 608 -23.34 -38.77 -42.56
CA GLY A 608 -23.54 -37.36 -42.85
C GLY A 608 -22.28 -36.62 -43.32
N LEU A 609 -21.28 -37.34 -43.85
CA LEU A 609 -20.09 -36.76 -44.47
C LEU A 609 -20.19 -36.88 -46.00
N TYR A 610 -19.76 -35.82 -46.68
CA TYR A 610 -19.77 -35.66 -48.13
C TYR A 610 -18.39 -35.96 -48.71
N ASP A 611 -18.36 -36.28 -50.00
CA ASP A 611 -17.19 -36.28 -50.89
C ASP A 611 -16.03 -37.25 -50.57
N LEU A 612 -15.98 -37.91 -49.40
CA LEU A 612 -14.97 -38.93 -48.99
C LEU A 612 -14.66 -40.04 -50.03
N GLY A 613 -15.53 -40.21 -51.02
CA GLY A 613 -15.39 -41.20 -52.08
C GLY A 613 -14.96 -40.66 -53.43
N GLY A 614 -14.60 -39.37 -53.58
CA GLY A 614 -14.30 -38.71 -54.85
C GLY A 614 -13.93 -37.24 -54.67
N ASN A 615 -14.20 -36.40 -55.67
CA ASN A 615 -13.92 -34.96 -55.64
C ASN A 615 -12.42 -34.61 -55.49
N ALA A 616 -11.88 -34.40 -54.30
CA ALA A 616 -10.45 -34.37 -54.04
C ALA A 616 -10.02 -35.49 -53.08
N ALA A 617 -8.89 -36.12 -53.38
CA ALA A 617 -8.25 -37.03 -52.43
C ALA A 617 -7.74 -36.24 -51.22
N GLU A 618 -7.65 -36.84 -50.05
CA GLU A 618 -7.47 -36.11 -48.79
C GLU A 618 -6.16 -36.47 -48.08
N TRP A 619 -5.41 -35.45 -47.66
CA TRP A 619 -4.35 -35.61 -46.66
C TRP A 619 -4.93 -36.09 -45.33
N VAL A 620 -4.33 -37.13 -44.75
CA VAL A 620 -4.52 -37.54 -43.35
C VAL A 620 -3.23 -37.34 -42.56
N SER A 621 -3.29 -37.41 -41.23
CA SER A 621 -2.14 -37.05 -40.39
C SER A 621 -0.95 -38.03 -40.52
N ASP A 622 -1.24 -39.32 -40.70
CA ASP A 622 -0.28 -40.43 -40.64
C ASP A 622 0.87 -40.32 -41.65
N TYR A 623 2.08 -40.70 -41.21
CA TYR A 623 3.18 -41.01 -42.12
C TYR A 623 2.89 -42.29 -42.94
N TYR A 624 3.29 -42.29 -44.21
CA TYR A 624 3.05 -43.37 -45.15
C TYR A 624 4.05 -44.53 -44.97
N ASP A 625 3.61 -45.62 -44.34
CA ASP A 625 4.28 -46.93 -44.37
C ASP A 625 3.45 -47.97 -45.16
N ILE A 626 4.14 -48.96 -45.72
CA ILE A 626 3.60 -50.14 -46.41
C ILE A 626 3.60 -51.40 -45.54
N ARG A 627 4.27 -51.36 -44.37
CA ARG A 627 4.32 -52.46 -43.39
C ARG A 627 3.09 -52.41 -42.48
N PRO A 628 2.19 -53.41 -42.51
CA PRO A 628 1.09 -53.46 -41.54
C PRO A 628 1.61 -53.88 -40.17
N SER A 629 1.00 -53.33 -39.11
CA SER A 629 1.04 -53.96 -37.78
C SER A 629 0.44 -55.38 -37.84
N ARG A 630 0.87 -56.24 -36.91
CA ARG A 630 0.35 -57.61 -36.77
C ARG A 630 -0.73 -57.74 -35.70
N ASP A 631 -0.73 -56.81 -34.75
CA ASP A 631 -1.59 -56.79 -33.58
C ASP A 631 -2.71 -55.75 -33.77
N GLU A 632 -3.66 -55.66 -32.83
CA GLU A 632 -4.70 -54.62 -32.88
C GLU A 632 -4.14 -53.28 -32.40
N GLU A 633 -4.33 -52.23 -33.22
CA GLU A 633 -3.88 -50.88 -32.92
C GLU A 633 -5.03 -50.07 -32.28
N LEU A 634 -4.80 -49.48 -31.10
CA LEU A 634 -5.75 -48.58 -30.42
C LEU A 634 -5.45 -47.12 -30.77
N ASP A 635 -6.47 -46.38 -31.22
CA ASP A 635 -6.41 -44.97 -31.64
C ASP A 635 -5.14 -44.59 -32.46
N PRO A 636 -4.77 -45.35 -33.51
CA PRO A 636 -3.51 -45.15 -34.22
C PRO A 636 -3.45 -43.83 -34.99
N VAL A 637 -2.27 -43.19 -34.87
CA VAL A 637 -1.85 -41.95 -35.56
C VAL A 637 -0.79 -42.19 -36.65
N GLY A 638 -0.53 -43.47 -36.96
CA GLY A 638 0.51 -43.89 -37.89
C GLY A 638 1.90 -44.07 -37.24
N PRO A 639 2.95 -44.26 -38.06
CA PRO A 639 4.34 -44.35 -37.59
C PRO A 639 4.83 -43.02 -36.99
N GLU A 640 5.78 -43.08 -36.05
CA GLU A 640 6.41 -41.88 -35.46
C GLU A 640 7.24 -41.05 -36.47
N THR A 641 7.73 -41.69 -37.54
CA THR A 641 8.65 -41.06 -38.51
C THR A 641 8.35 -41.49 -39.94
N GLY A 642 8.42 -40.55 -40.89
CA GLY A 642 8.37 -40.84 -42.32
C GLY A 642 8.84 -39.65 -43.17
N SER A 643 8.90 -39.85 -44.49
CA SER A 643 9.24 -38.81 -45.47
C SER A 643 8.06 -38.38 -46.36
N ARG A 644 6.90 -39.02 -46.20
CA ARG A 644 5.65 -38.76 -46.92
C ARG A 644 4.48 -39.09 -46.01
N HIS A 645 3.37 -38.39 -46.17
CA HIS A 645 2.12 -38.65 -45.48
C HIS A 645 1.13 -39.40 -46.37
N VAL A 646 0.14 -40.02 -45.73
CA VAL A 646 -0.90 -40.80 -46.42
C VAL A 646 -1.91 -39.87 -47.10
N ILE A 647 -2.29 -40.23 -48.32
CA ILE A 647 -3.43 -39.67 -49.05
C ILE A 647 -4.54 -40.74 -49.10
N ARG A 648 -5.78 -40.34 -48.83
CA ARG A 648 -6.98 -41.20 -48.75
C ARG A 648 -8.06 -40.73 -49.72
N GLY A 649 -9.05 -41.60 -49.97
CA GLY A 649 -10.15 -41.31 -50.90
C GLY A 649 -9.74 -41.36 -52.37
N SER A 650 -10.64 -40.91 -53.23
CA SER A 650 -10.46 -40.82 -54.69
C SER A 650 -10.57 -39.35 -55.10
N SER A 651 -10.32 -39.01 -56.37
CA SER A 651 -10.45 -37.64 -56.85
C SER A 651 -11.13 -37.58 -58.22
N TRP A 652 -11.47 -36.36 -58.66
CA TRP A 652 -11.90 -36.02 -60.03
C TRP A 652 -10.90 -36.51 -61.10
N ALA A 653 -9.65 -36.76 -60.73
CA ALA A 653 -8.60 -37.26 -61.61
C ALA A 653 -8.46 -38.80 -61.60
N MET A 654 -9.25 -39.53 -60.81
CA MET A 654 -9.15 -40.99 -60.62
C MET A 654 -10.38 -41.74 -61.12
N GLY A 655 -10.19 -42.98 -61.57
CA GLY A 655 -11.26 -43.78 -62.17
C GLY A 655 -11.07 -45.30 -62.20
N SER A 656 -9.88 -45.85 -61.92
CA SER A 656 -9.69 -47.30 -61.99
C SER A 656 -10.32 -48.03 -60.80
N ARG A 657 -10.64 -49.33 -60.96
CA ARG A 657 -11.17 -50.16 -59.85
C ARG A 657 -10.26 -50.15 -58.62
N SER A 658 -8.96 -49.92 -58.79
CA SER A 658 -8.03 -49.76 -57.67
C SER A 658 -8.26 -48.46 -56.90
N GLU A 659 -8.45 -47.33 -57.59
CA GLU A 659 -8.55 -45.99 -56.99
C GLU A 659 -9.90 -45.68 -56.37
N LEU A 660 -11.00 -46.19 -56.93
CA LEU A 660 -12.36 -45.83 -56.47
C LEU A 660 -12.79 -46.51 -55.16
N ARG A 661 -11.94 -47.37 -54.59
CA ARG A 661 -12.24 -48.09 -53.34
C ARG A 661 -11.86 -47.25 -52.14
N LEU A 662 -12.68 -47.31 -51.09
CA LEU A 662 -12.42 -46.59 -49.84
C LEU A 662 -11.22 -47.14 -49.03
N SER A 663 -10.67 -48.29 -49.43
CA SER A 663 -9.37 -48.78 -48.92
C SER A 663 -8.18 -48.12 -49.62
N TYR A 664 -8.37 -47.44 -50.76
CA TYR A 664 -7.30 -46.87 -51.57
C TYR A 664 -6.43 -45.87 -50.79
N ARG A 665 -5.12 -46.05 -50.88
CA ARG A 665 -4.14 -45.19 -50.23
C ARG A 665 -2.94 -44.95 -51.14
N ASP A 666 -2.51 -43.70 -51.16
CA ASP A 666 -1.32 -43.20 -51.85
C ASP A 666 -0.43 -42.45 -50.84
N GLY A 667 0.76 -42.02 -51.23
CA GLY A 667 1.70 -41.35 -50.31
C GLY A 667 2.52 -40.24 -50.96
N GLY A 668 2.48 -39.05 -50.39
CA GLY A 668 3.14 -37.85 -50.90
C GLY A 668 3.47 -36.82 -49.81
N ASP A 669 3.92 -35.65 -50.24
CA ASP A 669 4.37 -34.54 -49.41
C ASP A 669 4.03 -33.19 -50.07
N GLU A 670 4.39 -33.03 -51.35
CA GLU A 670 4.04 -31.87 -52.19
C GLU A 670 2.55 -31.85 -52.61
N GLY A 671 2.03 -30.64 -52.87
CA GLY A 671 0.64 -30.45 -53.26
C GLY A 671 0.30 -30.88 -54.68
N ARG A 672 -0.87 -31.51 -54.86
CA ARG A 672 -1.37 -32.02 -56.15
C ARG A 672 -2.67 -31.33 -56.56
N MET A 673 -2.92 -31.22 -57.87
CA MET A 673 -4.16 -30.66 -58.44
C MET A 673 -5.45 -31.46 -58.10
N ASP A 674 -5.29 -32.63 -57.50
CA ASP A 674 -6.37 -33.57 -57.15
C ASP A 674 -6.36 -33.97 -55.67
N THR A 675 -5.55 -33.30 -54.83
CA THR A 675 -5.41 -33.59 -53.41
C THR A 675 -5.61 -32.34 -52.57
N GLY A 676 -6.60 -32.41 -51.67
CA GLY A 676 -6.95 -31.42 -50.65
C GLY A 676 -6.95 -32.05 -49.26
N PHE A 677 -7.84 -31.60 -48.38
CA PHE A 677 -7.98 -32.16 -47.02
C PHE A 677 -9.31 -31.78 -46.37
N ARG A 678 -9.69 -32.50 -45.31
CA ARG A 678 -10.69 -32.06 -44.32
C ARG A 678 -10.09 -31.98 -42.92
N ILE A 679 -10.73 -31.21 -42.06
CA ILE A 679 -10.29 -31.01 -40.67
C ILE A 679 -10.94 -31.99 -39.70
N ALA A 680 -10.20 -32.33 -38.65
CA ALA A 680 -10.64 -33.06 -37.48
C ALA A 680 -10.21 -32.33 -36.20
N ARG A 681 -10.75 -32.72 -35.04
CA ARG A 681 -10.19 -32.42 -33.72
C ARG A 681 -10.63 -33.50 -32.73
N TYR A 682 -9.81 -33.81 -31.74
CA TYR A 682 -10.30 -34.62 -30.63
C TYR A 682 -11.33 -33.85 -29.80
N VAL A 683 -12.17 -34.57 -29.08
CA VAL A 683 -12.82 -34.00 -27.89
C VAL A 683 -11.73 -33.83 -26.82
N ASP A 684 -11.92 -32.88 -25.92
CA ASP A 684 -11.11 -32.72 -24.72
C ASP A 684 -11.27 -33.92 -23.76
N ALA A 685 -10.55 -33.92 -22.63
CA ALA A 685 -10.61 -34.99 -21.65
C ALA A 685 -11.51 -34.62 -20.46
N GLN A 686 -12.17 -35.61 -19.86
CA GLN A 686 -12.96 -35.40 -18.64
C GLN A 686 -12.05 -35.01 -17.47
N GLY A 687 -12.37 -33.91 -16.79
CA GLY A 687 -11.59 -33.40 -15.66
C GLY A 687 -10.40 -32.52 -16.01
N VAL A 688 -10.26 -32.08 -17.27
CA VAL A 688 -9.42 -30.93 -17.61
C VAL A 688 -10.26 -29.67 -17.45
N ASP A 689 -9.83 -28.76 -16.56
CA ASP A 689 -10.53 -27.50 -16.29
C ASP A 689 -10.57 -26.56 -17.52
N GLN A 690 -11.61 -25.74 -17.60
CA GLN A 690 -11.83 -24.71 -18.63
C GLN A 690 -11.57 -23.29 -18.09
#